data_AF-A0A6H1L1Z1-F1
#
_entry.id   AF-A0A6H1L1Z1-F1
#
_cell.length_a   1.000
_cell.length_b   1.000
_cell.length_c   1.000
_cell.angle_alpha   90.00
_cell.angle_beta   90.00
_cell.angle_gamma   90.00
#
_symmetry.space_group_name_H-M   'P 1'
#
loop_
_entity.id
_entity.type
_entity.pdbx_description
1 polymer ?
#
loop_
_entity_poly.entity_id
_entity_poly.type
_entity_poly.pdbx_seq_one_letter_code
_entity_poly.pdbx_strand_id
1 'polypeptide(L)'
;MRNFVYTSHPSRIVFGTGTVGQVGAEVERLGCSRVLLLSTPTVAKAAARVRDVLGDVIVAEFDGATMHTPVDVTERALDVLREHSADCLVAVGGGSTTGLAKALALRTDLPQLILPTTYAGSEVTPVLGETQDGRKTTVASPAILPETVVYDVEFTLGLPVGLSVTSAVNAMAHAVEALYAPQANPVIDAMALDAIALSARALPALVAEPSDTAARADLLHAAWLAGTCLGSVGMGLHHKLCHTLGGAFDLAHAETHTVILPHAMAYNAPAARDAMNRIAGALGVPDAPSGMFDLITSLGGPTSLRELGMAEADLPQAARLAVATPYPNPRELTRTGIESLLRDAWQGRRPAVSAAPTPTPRTPELSAPAAHDVASDVERLTAQVVASIADAPDPRGRQLLSDLVRHLHHFVTSNDVTESEWQQAIDFLTRTGQISTSTRQEFVLLSDTLGVSSIVDLLTHSRTPQTTPSAVLGPFYTDGPPETAQGADISQGVAGTPLWADILITDTDGRPVPNAVTDVWQANKDGFYDVQLPEFDGPVLRGRLRTDEQGRLRFWTTLPAEYPIPDDGPVGQLLQAVKRHPYRAPHLHFMISAAGHQRLITQLFVKGGHYIDSDTVFGVKEGLIVDFTRQVGPTPDGRAVDGEWRSLQFTFRIARLADGPAH
;
A
#
# COMPACT_ATOMS: atom_id res chain seq x y z
N MET A 1 -7.90 -1.54 -4.13
CA MET A 1 -6.72 -0.75 -4.54
C MET A 1 -6.80 0.62 -3.87
N ARG A 2 -5.67 1.22 -3.47
CA ARG A 2 -5.63 2.60 -2.96
C ARG A 2 -5.57 3.57 -4.15
N ASN A 3 -6.28 4.70 -4.09
CA ASN A 3 -6.16 5.76 -5.09
C ASN A 3 -4.79 6.43 -4.96
N PHE A 4 -4.12 6.75 -6.08
CA PHE A 4 -2.81 7.41 -6.08
C PHE A 4 -2.64 8.34 -7.29
N VAL A 5 -1.72 9.29 -7.16
CA VAL A 5 -1.24 10.14 -8.27
C VAL A 5 0.25 9.85 -8.43
N TYR A 6 0.65 9.53 -9.66
CA TYR A 6 2.06 9.35 -10.01
C TYR A 6 2.46 10.44 -11.01
N THR A 7 3.52 11.18 -10.68
CA THR A 7 4.15 12.14 -11.58
C THR A 7 5.56 11.64 -11.85
N SER A 8 5.87 11.43 -13.13
CA SER A 8 7.24 11.12 -13.56
C SER A 8 7.96 12.42 -13.87
N HIS A 9 9.18 12.57 -13.37
CA HIS A 9 10.03 13.70 -13.71
C HIS A 9 10.95 13.36 -14.88
N PRO A 10 11.14 14.26 -15.86
CA PRO A 10 12.04 14.03 -16.97
C PRO A 10 13.49 14.05 -16.46
N SER A 11 14.17 12.89 -16.48
CA SER A 11 15.60 12.79 -16.22
C SER A 11 16.19 11.69 -17.09
N ARG A 12 17.40 11.91 -17.62
CA ARG A 12 18.16 10.91 -18.37
C ARG A 12 19.25 10.32 -17.49
N ILE A 13 19.21 9.01 -17.32
CA ILE A 13 20.16 8.26 -16.49
C ILE A 13 21.09 7.45 -17.40
N VAL A 14 22.39 7.69 -17.30
CA VAL A 14 23.44 6.87 -17.92
C VAL A 14 24.15 6.14 -16.78
N PHE A 15 24.08 4.81 -16.76
CA PHE A 15 24.57 4.00 -15.64
C PHE A 15 25.52 2.91 -16.10
N GLY A 16 26.65 2.75 -15.40
CA GLY A 16 27.58 1.64 -15.64
C GLY A 16 29.00 1.94 -15.19
N THR A 17 29.94 1.12 -15.64
CA THR A 17 31.38 1.30 -15.42
C THR A 17 32.00 2.00 -16.64
N GLY A 18 32.80 3.04 -16.43
CA GLY A 18 33.45 3.78 -17.52
C GLY A 18 32.49 4.68 -18.32
N THR A 19 31.29 4.92 -17.79
CA THR A 19 30.30 5.83 -18.38
C THR A 19 30.76 7.28 -18.42
N VAL A 20 31.81 7.65 -17.67
CA VAL A 20 32.51 8.94 -17.82
C VAL A 20 32.90 9.23 -19.27
N GLY A 21 33.22 8.19 -20.06
CA GLY A 21 33.54 8.35 -21.48
C GLY A 21 32.39 8.87 -22.34
N GLN A 22 31.15 8.87 -21.83
CA GLN A 22 29.96 9.38 -22.52
C GLN A 22 29.63 10.84 -22.17
N VAL A 23 30.36 11.46 -21.23
CA VAL A 23 30.05 12.83 -20.75
C VAL A 23 30.09 13.85 -21.88
N GLY A 24 31.07 13.78 -22.80
CA GLY A 24 31.13 14.67 -23.95
C GLY A 24 29.89 14.57 -24.85
N ALA A 25 29.46 13.34 -25.17
CA ALA A 25 28.26 13.10 -25.98
C ALA A 25 26.98 13.59 -25.28
N GLU A 26 26.91 13.50 -23.95
CA GLU A 26 25.77 14.00 -23.19
C GLU A 26 25.74 15.54 -23.12
N VAL A 27 26.89 16.22 -23.07
CA VAL A 27 26.99 17.69 -23.21
C VAL A 27 26.51 18.13 -24.60
N GLU A 28 26.97 17.45 -25.66
CA GLU A 28 26.51 17.72 -27.03
C GLU A 28 25.01 17.48 -27.20
N ARG A 29 24.47 16.42 -26.59
CA ARG A 29 23.04 16.09 -26.61
C ARG A 29 22.18 17.17 -25.94
N LEU A 30 22.71 17.85 -24.93
CA LEU A 30 22.08 19.00 -24.29
C LEU A 30 22.21 20.29 -25.13
N GLY A 31 22.85 20.24 -26.30
CA GLY A 31 23.06 21.39 -27.19
C GLY A 31 24.10 22.38 -26.65
N CYS A 32 24.98 21.92 -25.76
CA CYS A 32 25.92 22.77 -25.04
C CYS A 32 27.35 22.60 -25.58
N SER A 33 28.20 23.61 -25.33
CA SER A 33 29.56 23.66 -25.86
C SER A 33 30.58 24.34 -24.94
N ARG A 34 30.13 24.90 -23.81
CA ARG A 34 30.92 25.71 -22.89
C ARG A 34 30.61 25.30 -21.45
N VAL A 35 31.35 24.32 -20.96
CA VAL A 35 31.11 23.72 -19.64
C VAL A 35 31.80 24.52 -18.53
N LEU A 36 31.04 24.79 -17.46
CA LEU A 36 31.59 25.06 -16.13
C LEU A 36 31.67 23.73 -15.37
N LEU A 37 32.89 23.26 -15.08
CA LEU A 37 33.11 22.05 -14.30
C LEU A 37 33.12 22.37 -12.80
N LEU A 38 32.18 21.79 -12.06
CA LEU A 38 32.02 21.95 -10.62
C LEU A 38 32.56 20.73 -9.88
N SER A 39 33.36 20.94 -8.84
CA SER A 39 33.89 19.83 -8.02
C SER A 39 34.25 20.28 -6.60
N THR A 40 34.88 19.38 -5.84
CA THR A 40 35.59 19.67 -4.59
C THR A 40 37.02 19.11 -4.66
N PRO A 41 37.97 19.62 -3.86
CA PRO A 41 39.34 19.11 -3.87
C PRO A 41 39.44 17.63 -3.50
N THR A 42 38.47 17.12 -2.73
CA THR A 42 38.38 15.72 -2.30
C THR A 42 38.11 14.73 -3.43
N VAL A 43 37.56 15.17 -4.57
CA VAL A 43 37.26 14.32 -5.74
C VAL A 43 38.13 14.65 -6.95
N ALA A 44 39.31 15.25 -6.74
CA ALA A 44 40.22 15.69 -7.79
C ALA A 44 40.56 14.61 -8.84
N LYS A 45 40.64 13.33 -8.45
CA LYS A 45 40.88 12.21 -9.39
C LYS A 45 39.70 11.99 -10.35
N ALA A 46 38.47 12.04 -9.84
CA ALA A 46 37.27 11.90 -10.67
C ALA A 46 37.09 13.13 -11.57
N ALA A 47 37.31 14.33 -11.02
CA ALA A 47 37.30 15.58 -11.77
C ALA A 47 38.35 15.57 -12.90
N ALA A 48 39.56 15.07 -12.65
CA ALA A 48 40.59 14.92 -13.68
C ALA A 48 40.14 14.04 -14.85
N ARG A 49 39.47 12.90 -14.57
CA ARG A 49 38.93 12.05 -15.65
C ARG A 49 37.86 12.74 -16.48
N VAL A 50 37.01 13.55 -15.85
CA VAL A 50 36.02 14.35 -16.57
C VAL A 50 36.70 15.43 -17.41
N ARG A 51 37.77 16.06 -16.90
CA ARG A 51 38.59 16.99 -17.69
C ARG A 51 39.21 16.35 -18.90
N ASP A 52 39.77 15.16 -18.75
CA ASP A 52 40.39 14.43 -19.86
C ASP A 52 39.37 14.10 -20.97
N VAL A 53 38.12 13.78 -20.61
CA VAL A 53 37.05 13.50 -21.58
C VAL A 53 36.51 14.76 -22.26
N LEU A 54 36.34 15.84 -21.50
CA LEU A 54 35.74 17.07 -22.03
C LEU A 54 36.74 17.98 -22.75
N GLY A 55 38.02 17.96 -22.37
CA GLY A 55 39.07 18.77 -22.97
C GLY A 55 38.70 20.26 -23.04
N ASP A 56 38.83 20.84 -24.24
CA ASP A 56 38.63 22.28 -24.51
C ASP A 56 37.17 22.75 -24.37
N VAL A 57 36.21 21.83 -24.18
CA VAL A 57 34.80 22.19 -23.91
C VAL A 57 34.66 22.83 -22.53
N ILE A 58 35.60 22.57 -21.61
CA ILE A 58 35.63 23.22 -20.29
C ILE A 58 36.16 24.65 -20.44
N VAL A 59 35.29 25.62 -20.21
CA VAL A 59 35.65 27.05 -20.29
C VAL A 59 36.08 27.62 -18.95
N ALA A 60 35.68 26.97 -17.85
CA ALA A 60 36.07 27.31 -16.49
C ALA A 60 35.88 26.12 -15.54
N GLU A 61 36.59 26.14 -14.42
CA GLU A 61 36.44 25.20 -13.32
C GLU A 61 36.14 25.94 -12.02
N PHE A 62 35.32 25.35 -11.16
CA PHE A 62 35.10 25.81 -9.80
C PHE A 62 35.10 24.62 -8.84
N ASP A 63 36.16 24.50 -8.03
CA ASP A 63 36.37 23.42 -7.07
C ASP A 63 35.97 23.81 -5.63
N GLY A 64 35.30 24.95 -5.45
CA GLY A 64 34.96 25.52 -4.14
C GLY A 64 33.62 25.05 -3.55
N ALA A 65 33.01 23.96 -4.04
CA ALA A 65 31.71 23.52 -3.53
C ALA A 65 31.78 23.18 -2.04
N THR A 66 30.82 23.69 -1.26
CA THR A 66 30.85 23.64 0.21
C THR A 66 29.56 23.02 0.75
N MET A 67 29.66 22.35 1.90
CA MET A 67 28.49 21.79 2.60
C MET A 67 27.41 22.86 2.84
N HIS A 68 26.16 22.44 2.68
CA HIS A 68 24.97 23.29 2.83
C HIS A 68 24.82 24.46 1.85
N THR A 69 25.63 24.47 0.78
CA THR A 69 25.55 25.42 -0.34
C THR A 69 25.36 26.86 0.14
N PRO A 70 26.38 27.46 0.79
CA PRO A 70 26.32 28.85 1.22
C PRO A 70 26.11 29.78 0.03
N VAL A 71 25.24 30.79 0.17
CA VAL A 71 24.89 31.68 -0.95
C VAL A 71 26.12 32.44 -1.46
N ASP A 72 27.07 32.81 -0.60
CA ASP A 72 28.33 33.46 -1.01
C ASP A 72 29.21 32.57 -1.90
N VAL A 73 29.19 31.25 -1.69
CA VAL A 73 29.87 30.29 -2.57
C VAL A 73 29.15 30.22 -3.93
N THR A 74 27.82 30.20 -3.92
CA THR A 74 27.00 30.24 -5.15
C THR A 74 27.28 31.50 -5.96
N GLU A 75 27.32 32.68 -5.34
CA GLU A 75 27.58 33.94 -6.05
C GLU A 75 28.99 33.95 -6.66
N ARG A 76 30.02 33.46 -5.96
CA ARG A 76 31.36 33.33 -6.54
C ARG A 76 31.39 32.39 -7.76
N ALA A 77 30.70 31.26 -7.68
CA ALA A 77 30.61 30.34 -8.82
C ALA A 77 29.82 30.96 -9.99
N LEU A 78 28.80 31.78 -9.68
CA LEU A 78 28.01 32.50 -10.67
C LEU A 78 28.81 33.59 -11.39
N ASP A 79 29.73 34.26 -10.68
CA ASP A 79 30.65 35.21 -11.30
C ASP A 79 31.59 34.51 -12.29
N VAL A 80 32.17 33.37 -11.91
CA VAL A 80 33.01 32.54 -12.81
C VAL A 80 32.21 32.08 -14.03
N LEU A 81 30.97 31.61 -13.82
CA LEU A 81 30.05 31.18 -14.87
C LEU A 81 29.80 32.31 -15.88
N ARG A 82 29.51 33.53 -15.40
CA ARG A 82 29.23 34.70 -16.24
C ARG A 82 30.47 35.20 -16.98
N GLU A 83 31.60 35.30 -16.28
CA GLU A 83 32.88 35.74 -16.86
C GLU A 83 33.27 34.86 -18.05
N HIS A 84 33.08 33.55 -17.93
CA HIS A 84 33.44 32.58 -18.96
C HIS A 84 32.27 32.21 -19.88
N SER A 85 31.09 32.81 -19.70
CA SER A 85 29.90 32.55 -20.52
C SER A 85 29.64 31.04 -20.71
N ALA A 86 29.65 30.28 -19.61
CA ALA A 86 29.33 28.86 -19.65
C ALA A 86 27.85 28.65 -19.99
N ASP A 87 27.56 27.61 -20.79
CA ASP A 87 26.21 27.22 -21.23
C ASP A 87 25.75 25.88 -20.62
N CYS A 88 26.61 25.21 -19.85
CA CYS A 88 26.32 23.93 -19.21
C CYS A 88 27.05 23.76 -17.88
N LEU A 89 26.40 23.12 -16.93
CA LEU A 89 26.94 22.79 -15.62
C LEU A 89 27.28 21.30 -15.59
N VAL A 90 28.56 20.95 -15.49
CA VAL A 90 28.99 19.55 -15.25
C VAL A 90 29.48 19.47 -13.81
N ALA A 91 28.84 18.66 -12.97
CA ALA A 91 29.16 18.56 -11.56
C ALA A 91 29.65 17.17 -11.17
N VAL A 92 30.86 17.07 -10.61
CA VAL A 92 31.45 15.81 -10.16
C VAL A 92 31.61 15.86 -8.65
N GLY A 93 30.91 15.00 -7.92
CA GLY A 93 31.05 14.91 -6.48
C GLY A 93 29.81 14.38 -5.75
N GLY A 94 29.76 14.68 -4.45
CA GLY A 94 28.61 14.35 -3.61
C GLY A 94 27.54 15.44 -3.58
N GLY A 95 26.65 15.37 -2.59
CA GLY A 95 25.50 16.27 -2.48
C GLY A 95 25.81 17.76 -2.42
N SER A 96 26.98 18.18 -1.92
CA SER A 96 27.41 19.59 -1.92
C SER A 96 27.68 20.12 -3.33
N THR A 97 28.34 19.33 -4.18
CA THR A 97 28.62 19.70 -5.57
C THR A 97 27.34 19.74 -6.39
N THR A 98 26.48 18.73 -6.23
CA THR A 98 25.14 18.72 -6.84
C THR A 98 24.31 19.91 -6.36
N GLY A 99 24.38 20.25 -5.07
CA GLY A 99 23.69 21.42 -4.51
C GLY A 99 24.15 22.73 -5.12
N LEU A 100 25.47 22.91 -5.35
CA LEU A 100 25.99 24.08 -6.04
C LEU A 100 25.50 24.16 -7.49
N ALA A 101 25.53 23.04 -8.23
CA ALA A 101 25.01 22.98 -9.61
C ALA A 101 23.54 23.40 -9.67
N LYS A 102 22.72 22.87 -8.75
CA LYS A 102 21.30 23.23 -8.60
C LYS A 102 21.08 24.70 -8.28
N ALA A 103 21.92 25.27 -7.41
CA ALA A 103 21.81 26.68 -7.04
C ALA A 103 22.14 27.62 -8.21
N LEU A 104 23.09 27.23 -9.06
CA LEU A 104 23.39 27.92 -10.31
C LEU A 104 22.25 27.75 -11.32
N ALA A 105 21.79 26.52 -11.56
CA ALA A 105 20.69 26.23 -12.49
C ALA A 105 19.40 26.98 -12.12
N LEU A 106 19.05 27.04 -10.83
CA LEU A 106 17.88 27.82 -10.37
C LEU A 106 17.99 29.32 -10.72
N ARG A 107 19.21 29.86 -10.81
CA ARG A 107 19.47 31.27 -11.11
C ARG A 107 19.69 31.55 -12.60
N THR A 108 20.07 30.56 -13.38
CA THR A 108 20.50 30.73 -14.79
C THR A 108 19.70 29.95 -15.81
N ASP A 109 18.89 28.97 -15.39
CA ASP A 109 18.17 28.02 -16.24
C ASP A 109 19.10 27.19 -17.16
N LEU A 110 20.38 27.04 -16.77
CA LEU A 110 21.33 26.24 -17.53
C LEU A 110 21.17 24.75 -17.22
N PRO A 111 21.34 23.89 -18.25
CA PRO A 111 21.26 22.45 -18.09
C PRO A 111 22.40 21.92 -17.22
N GLN A 112 22.08 20.84 -16.50
CA GLN A 112 22.92 20.17 -15.53
C GLN A 112 23.21 18.73 -15.96
N LEU A 113 24.48 18.37 -15.90
CA LEU A 113 24.97 17.00 -16.00
C LEU A 113 25.71 16.64 -14.72
N ILE A 114 25.16 15.74 -13.93
CA ILE A 114 25.71 15.36 -12.63
C ILE A 114 26.40 14.00 -12.69
N LEU A 115 27.60 13.90 -12.10
CA LEU A 115 28.36 12.68 -11.88
C LEU A 115 28.51 12.41 -10.38
N PRO A 116 27.56 11.68 -9.78
CA PRO A 116 27.56 11.43 -8.35
C PRO A 116 28.72 10.53 -7.92
N THR A 117 29.38 10.89 -6.82
CA THR A 117 30.46 10.08 -6.21
C THR A 117 30.09 9.55 -4.82
N THR A 118 28.83 9.73 -4.41
CA THR A 118 28.27 9.33 -3.11
C THR A 118 26.86 8.79 -3.31
N TYR A 119 26.23 8.30 -2.24
CA TYR A 119 24.88 7.72 -2.30
C TYR A 119 23.79 8.70 -1.84
N ALA A 120 24.02 10.01 -1.95
CA ALA A 120 23.09 11.01 -1.41
C ALA A 120 21.76 11.15 -2.19
N GLY A 121 21.73 10.79 -3.48
CA GLY A 121 20.51 10.82 -4.30
C GLY A 121 20.01 12.22 -4.69
N SER A 122 20.73 13.29 -4.34
CA SER A 122 20.33 14.67 -4.66
C SER A 122 20.16 14.89 -6.17
N GLU A 123 20.97 14.23 -6.98
CA GLU A 123 21.02 14.33 -8.44
C GLU A 123 19.71 14.00 -9.16
N VAL A 124 18.76 13.35 -8.50
CA VAL A 124 17.44 13.00 -9.07
C VAL A 124 16.29 13.61 -8.26
N THR A 125 16.54 14.74 -7.58
CA THR A 125 15.54 15.46 -6.79
C THR A 125 15.35 16.90 -7.27
N PRO A 126 14.12 17.43 -7.29
CA PRO A 126 13.84 18.83 -7.61
C PRO A 126 14.02 19.77 -6.41
N VAL A 127 14.85 19.39 -5.42
CA VAL A 127 15.00 20.09 -4.14
C VAL A 127 16.40 20.66 -4.00
N LEU A 128 16.49 21.91 -3.53
CA LEU A 128 17.72 22.61 -3.21
C LEU A 128 17.64 23.15 -1.79
N GLY A 129 18.70 22.97 -1.00
CA GLY A 129 18.89 23.64 0.29
C GLY A 129 20.09 24.57 0.22
N GLU A 130 19.90 25.85 0.57
CA GLU A 130 20.94 26.87 0.61
C GLU A 130 21.04 27.48 2.00
N THR A 131 22.22 28.01 2.34
CA THR A 131 22.45 28.69 3.62
C THR A 131 22.79 30.16 3.39
N GLN A 132 22.03 31.05 4.02
CA GLN A 132 22.27 32.49 4.00
C GLN A 132 22.21 33.03 5.43
N ASP A 133 23.21 33.80 5.85
CA ASP A 133 23.30 34.38 7.19
C ASP A 133 23.12 33.36 8.32
N GLY A 134 23.69 32.16 8.15
CA GLY A 134 23.56 31.04 9.09
C GLY A 134 22.19 30.35 9.12
N ARG A 135 21.26 30.76 8.25
CA ARG A 135 19.92 30.16 8.13
C ARG A 135 19.82 29.33 6.85
N LYS A 136 19.46 28.06 7.01
CA LYS A 136 19.20 27.15 5.88
C LYS A 136 17.77 27.30 5.37
N THR A 137 17.60 27.50 4.06
CA THR A 137 16.30 27.53 3.37
C THR A 137 16.25 26.43 2.32
N THR A 138 15.06 25.86 2.09
CA THR A 138 14.85 24.80 1.09
C THR A 138 13.81 25.25 0.08
N VAL A 139 14.10 25.08 -1.21
CA VAL A 139 13.20 25.36 -2.33
C VAL A 139 13.02 24.07 -3.14
N ALA A 140 11.80 23.85 -3.64
CA ALA A 140 11.49 22.78 -4.57
C ALA A 140 10.95 23.36 -5.88
N SER A 141 11.52 22.97 -7.01
CA SER A 141 11.16 23.46 -8.34
C SER A 141 11.59 22.46 -9.41
N PRO A 142 10.80 22.24 -10.48
CA PRO A 142 11.24 21.43 -11.62
C PRO A 142 12.56 21.92 -12.25
N ALA A 143 12.82 23.24 -12.23
CA ALA A 143 14.06 23.84 -12.74
C ALA A 143 15.31 23.47 -11.92
N ILE A 144 15.14 22.86 -10.75
CA ILE A 144 16.26 22.37 -9.92
C ILE A 144 16.68 20.96 -10.36
N LEU A 145 15.78 20.17 -10.95
CA LEU A 145 16.05 18.78 -11.26
C LEU A 145 17.07 18.68 -12.42
N PRO A 146 18.17 17.94 -12.24
CA PRO A 146 19.14 17.74 -13.31
C PRO A 146 18.58 16.99 -14.52
N GLU A 147 18.95 17.46 -15.71
CA GLU A 147 18.54 16.89 -16.99
C GLU A 147 19.21 15.54 -17.26
N THR A 148 20.49 15.42 -16.89
CA THR A 148 21.27 14.19 -17.09
C THR A 148 22.05 13.82 -15.84
N VAL A 149 22.03 12.53 -15.49
CA VAL A 149 22.88 11.95 -14.46
C VAL A 149 23.72 10.83 -15.08
N VAL A 150 25.03 10.90 -14.91
CA VAL A 150 25.98 9.86 -15.34
C VAL A 150 26.55 9.18 -14.10
N TYR A 151 26.02 8.02 -13.78
CA TYR A 151 26.53 7.14 -12.73
C TYR A 151 27.67 6.30 -13.29
N ASP A 152 28.91 6.65 -12.92
CA ASP A 152 30.10 5.84 -13.15
C ASP A 152 30.50 5.12 -11.87
N VAL A 153 30.39 3.79 -11.86
CA VAL A 153 30.70 2.95 -10.69
C VAL A 153 32.13 3.21 -10.20
N GLU A 154 33.08 3.47 -11.11
CA GLU A 154 34.49 3.68 -10.74
C GLU A 154 34.70 4.92 -9.88
N PHE A 155 33.78 5.90 -9.94
CA PHE A 155 33.87 7.12 -9.14
C PHE A 155 33.55 6.89 -7.66
N THR A 156 32.97 5.74 -7.32
CA THR A 156 32.65 5.35 -5.95
C THR A 156 33.75 4.52 -5.30
N LEU A 157 34.73 4.00 -6.07
CA LEU A 157 35.80 3.12 -5.54
C LEU A 157 36.71 3.83 -4.52
N GLY A 158 36.85 5.15 -4.65
CA GLY A 158 37.64 5.97 -3.71
C GLY A 158 36.86 6.39 -2.46
N LEU A 159 35.56 6.09 -2.36
CA LEU A 159 34.73 6.52 -1.23
C LEU A 159 35.09 5.70 0.03
N PRO A 160 35.49 6.34 1.14
CA PRO A 160 35.81 5.62 2.38
C PRO A 160 34.66 4.73 2.84
N VAL A 161 34.98 3.57 3.42
CA VAL A 161 33.98 2.57 3.85
C VAL A 161 32.98 3.17 4.83
N GLY A 162 33.45 3.87 5.88
CA GLY A 162 32.56 4.49 6.87
C GLY A 162 31.57 5.49 6.26
N LEU A 163 32.03 6.32 5.31
CA LEU A 163 31.17 7.25 4.59
C LEU A 163 30.23 6.53 3.60
N SER A 164 30.68 5.42 3.03
CA SER A 164 29.85 4.58 2.15
C SER A 164 28.67 3.98 2.91
N VAL A 165 28.92 3.48 4.13
CA VAL A 165 27.88 2.93 5.01
C VAL A 165 26.87 4.01 5.37
N THR A 166 27.31 5.13 5.94
CA THR A 166 26.40 6.18 6.40
C THR A 166 25.64 6.85 5.26
N SER A 167 26.30 7.06 4.10
CA SER A 167 25.65 7.60 2.92
C SER A 167 24.62 6.64 2.32
N ALA A 168 24.86 5.33 2.33
CA ALA A 168 23.90 4.34 1.82
C ALA A 168 22.71 4.18 2.78
N VAL A 169 22.93 4.24 4.10
CA VAL A 169 21.83 4.24 5.07
C VAL A 169 20.96 5.49 4.92
N ASN A 170 21.56 6.65 4.62
CA ASN A 170 20.80 7.84 4.24
C ASN A 170 19.93 7.59 2.99
N ALA A 171 20.46 6.94 1.94
CA ALA A 171 19.65 6.53 0.80
C ALA A 171 18.50 5.59 1.21
N MET A 172 18.78 4.58 2.04
CA MET A 172 17.73 3.69 2.55
C MET A 172 16.66 4.47 3.31
N ALA A 173 17.01 5.54 4.04
CA ALA A 173 16.05 6.37 4.72
C ALA A 173 15.05 7.06 3.77
N HIS A 174 15.51 7.50 2.59
CA HIS A 174 14.63 8.02 1.53
C HIS A 174 13.59 6.98 1.10
N ALA A 175 14.05 5.75 0.83
CA ALA A 175 13.20 4.64 0.42
C ALA A 175 12.22 4.21 1.53
N VAL A 176 12.69 4.14 2.79
CA VAL A 176 11.87 3.78 3.95
C VAL A 176 10.73 4.77 4.17
N GLU A 177 11.01 6.08 4.16
CA GLU A 177 9.94 7.07 4.35
C GLU A 177 8.96 7.09 3.19
N ALA A 178 9.41 6.80 1.97
CA ALA A 178 8.55 6.78 0.80
C ALA A 178 7.42 5.74 0.90
N LEU A 179 7.68 4.58 1.53
CA LEU A 179 6.70 3.50 1.68
C LEU A 179 5.53 3.82 2.61
N TYR A 180 5.65 4.86 3.43
CA TYR A 180 4.58 5.34 4.30
C TYR A 180 4.26 6.83 4.11
N ALA A 181 4.77 7.43 3.03
CA ALA A 181 4.46 8.79 2.68
C ALA A 181 2.95 8.92 2.34
N PRO A 182 2.31 10.07 2.59
CA PRO A 182 0.93 10.30 2.16
C PRO A 182 0.71 10.13 0.64
N GLN A 183 1.77 10.36 -0.15
CA GLN A 183 1.79 10.21 -1.61
C GLN A 183 2.34 8.84 -2.07
N ALA A 184 2.48 7.87 -1.15
CA ALA A 184 2.93 6.53 -1.48
C ALA A 184 2.09 5.94 -2.63
N ASN A 185 2.76 5.29 -3.57
CA ASN A 185 2.14 4.78 -4.78
C ASN A 185 2.91 3.56 -5.30
N PRO A 186 2.27 2.65 -6.05
CA PRO A 186 2.86 1.37 -6.41
C PRO A 186 4.19 1.43 -7.16
N VAL A 187 4.44 2.49 -7.94
CA VAL A 187 5.68 2.67 -8.71
C VAL A 187 6.84 3.01 -7.76
N ILE A 188 6.65 4.06 -6.95
CA ILE A 188 7.66 4.49 -5.98
C ILE A 188 7.89 3.43 -4.91
N ASP A 189 6.83 2.75 -4.48
CA ASP A 189 6.89 1.62 -3.56
C ASP A 189 7.79 0.49 -4.07
N ALA A 190 7.70 0.15 -5.36
CA ALA A 190 8.54 -0.89 -5.96
C ALA A 190 10.02 -0.46 -5.98
N MET A 191 10.28 0.79 -6.38
CA MET A 191 11.64 1.35 -6.37
C MET A 191 12.23 1.41 -4.96
N ALA A 192 11.44 1.79 -3.96
CA ALA A 192 11.85 1.86 -2.57
C ALA A 192 12.24 0.49 -2.01
N LEU A 193 11.42 -0.53 -2.25
CA LEU A 193 11.71 -1.89 -1.79
C LEU A 193 12.96 -2.48 -2.46
N ASP A 194 13.15 -2.21 -3.76
CA ASP A 194 14.35 -2.67 -4.48
C ASP A 194 15.61 -1.96 -3.97
N ALA A 195 15.54 -0.64 -3.73
CA ALA A 195 16.64 0.13 -3.13
C ALA A 195 17.07 -0.43 -1.76
N ILE A 196 16.10 -0.75 -0.90
CA ILE A 196 16.33 -1.34 0.43
C ILE A 196 16.98 -2.72 0.29
N ALA A 197 16.44 -3.58 -0.58
CA ALA A 197 16.96 -4.94 -0.78
C ALA A 197 18.37 -4.96 -1.39
N LEU A 198 18.65 -4.09 -2.36
CA LEU A 198 19.98 -3.90 -2.94
C LEU A 198 20.98 -3.43 -1.89
N SER A 199 20.63 -2.39 -1.12
CA SER A 199 21.51 -1.83 -0.08
C SER A 199 21.81 -2.85 1.01
N ALA A 200 20.80 -3.57 1.51
CA ALA A 200 20.96 -4.57 2.57
C ALA A 200 21.91 -5.71 2.17
N ARG A 201 21.90 -6.12 0.90
CA ARG A 201 22.80 -7.14 0.35
C ARG A 201 24.20 -6.60 0.04
N ALA A 202 24.29 -5.41 -0.55
CA ALA A 202 25.54 -4.88 -1.08
C ALA A 202 26.43 -4.27 0.01
N LEU A 203 25.86 -3.71 1.08
CA LEU A 203 26.63 -3.12 2.18
C LEU A 203 27.59 -4.11 2.87
N PRO A 204 27.16 -5.32 3.28
CA PRO A 204 28.08 -6.31 3.85
C PRO A 204 29.22 -6.69 2.89
N ALA A 205 28.92 -6.85 1.59
CA ALA A 205 29.92 -7.15 0.58
C ALA A 205 30.94 -6.01 0.44
N LEU A 206 30.46 -4.76 0.42
CA LEU A 206 31.30 -3.56 0.39
C LEU A 206 32.24 -3.47 1.61
N VAL A 207 31.72 -3.71 2.80
CA VAL A 207 32.53 -3.65 4.03
C VAL A 207 33.61 -4.73 4.04
N ALA A 208 33.28 -5.93 3.53
CA ALA A 208 34.23 -7.03 3.38
C ALA A 208 35.32 -6.75 2.32
N GLU A 209 34.93 -6.18 1.18
CA GLU A 209 35.82 -5.85 0.07
C GLU A 209 35.47 -4.46 -0.51
N PRO A 210 36.11 -3.37 -0.05
CA PRO A 210 35.78 -1.99 -0.45
C PRO A 210 35.97 -1.69 -1.94
N SER A 211 36.76 -2.52 -2.63
CA SER A 211 37.01 -2.44 -4.07
C SER A 211 36.06 -3.30 -4.91
N ASP A 212 35.09 -3.99 -4.28
CA ASP A 212 34.08 -4.79 -4.97
C ASP A 212 33.20 -3.91 -5.86
N THR A 213 33.50 -3.94 -7.16
CA THR A 213 32.78 -3.17 -8.18
C THR A 213 31.30 -3.55 -8.29
N ALA A 214 30.93 -4.80 -8.01
CA ALA A 214 29.53 -5.23 -8.05
C ALA A 214 28.76 -4.66 -6.86
N ALA A 215 29.33 -4.72 -5.65
CA ALA A 215 28.73 -4.09 -4.47
C ALA A 215 28.60 -2.57 -4.64
N ARG A 216 29.62 -1.91 -5.20
CA ARG A 216 29.59 -0.49 -5.52
C ARG A 216 28.51 -0.15 -6.55
N ALA A 217 28.35 -0.97 -7.59
CA ALA A 217 27.30 -0.81 -8.59
C ALA A 217 25.90 -0.96 -7.97
N ASP A 218 25.68 -2.00 -7.17
CA ASP A 218 24.40 -2.22 -6.50
C ASP A 218 24.04 -1.06 -5.55
N LEU A 219 25.01 -0.53 -4.80
CA LEU A 219 24.78 0.63 -3.93
C LEU A 219 24.51 1.92 -4.70
N LEU A 220 25.18 2.13 -5.83
CA LEU A 220 24.94 3.30 -6.67
C LEU A 220 23.57 3.22 -7.36
N HIS A 221 23.16 2.02 -7.77
CA HIS A 221 21.82 1.76 -8.28
C HIS A 221 20.77 1.99 -7.19
N ALA A 222 20.98 1.44 -5.99
CA ALA A 222 20.09 1.68 -4.85
C ALA A 222 19.96 3.17 -4.50
N ALA A 223 21.06 3.92 -4.55
CA ALA A 223 21.08 5.36 -4.32
C ALA A 223 20.25 6.14 -5.35
N TRP A 224 20.31 5.75 -6.63
CA TRP A 224 19.48 6.33 -7.68
C TRP A 224 17.98 6.07 -7.42
N LEU A 225 17.61 4.82 -7.12
CA LEU A 225 16.23 4.46 -6.81
C LEU A 225 15.71 5.20 -5.57
N ALA A 226 16.50 5.24 -4.50
CA ALA A 226 16.20 5.98 -3.28
C ALA A 226 16.08 7.49 -3.50
N GLY A 227 16.98 8.10 -4.29
CA GLY A 227 16.90 9.50 -4.68
C GLY A 227 15.63 9.81 -5.48
N THR A 228 15.22 8.89 -6.35
CA THR A 228 13.95 9.02 -7.10
C THR A 228 12.75 8.97 -6.16
N CYS A 229 12.80 8.12 -5.12
CA CYS A 229 11.79 8.10 -4.06
C CYS A 229 11.73 9.46 -3.34
N LEU A 230 12.88 10.01 -2.93
CA LEU A 230 12.99 11.33 -2.31
C LEU A 230 12.42 12.44 -3.20
N GLY A 231 12.64 12.37 -4.51
CA GLY A 231 12.14 13.36 -5.47
C GLY A 231 10.63 13.30 -5.72
N SER A 232 10.00 12.16 -5.44
CA SER A 232 8.62 11.87 -5.85
C SER A 232 7.58 11.99 -4.74
N VAL A 233 7.97 11.85 -3.47
CA VAL A 233 7.04 11.89 -2.33
C VAL A 233 7.56 12.78 -1.20
N GLY A 234 6.65 13.21 -0.32
CA GLY A 234 7.03 14.01 0.84
C GLY A 234 7.71 13.16 1.91
N MET A 235 8.81 13.67 2.48
CA MET A 235 9.49 13.04 3.62
C MET A 235 8.79 13.38 4.95
N GLY A 236 8.92 12.48 5.93
CA GLY A 236 8.20 12.51 7.20
C GLY A 236 9.11 12.78 8.39
N LEU A 237 8.85 12.06 9.50
CA LEU A 237 9.54 12.22 10.77
C LEU A 237 11.06 12.11 10.64
N HIS A 238 11.57 11.12 9.91
CA HIS A 238 12.99 10.84 9.89
C HIS A 238 13.79 12.04 9.34
N HIS A 239 13.46 12.53 8.16
CA HIS A 239 14.19 13.65 7.55
C HIS A 239 14.00 14.95 8.33
N LYS A 240 12.79 15.24 8.81
CA LYS A 240 12.54 16.45 9.61
C LYS A 240 13.34 16.47 10.91
N LEU A 241 13.46 15.31 11.56
CA LEU A 241 14.27 15.18 12.76
C LEU A 241 15.76 15.33 12.44
N CYS A 242 16.27 14.68 11.40
CA CYS A 242 17.68 14.80 10.99
C CYS A 242 18.04 16.25 10.61
N HIS A 243 17.16 16.97 9.91
CA HIS A 243 17.37 18.39 9.61
C HIS A 243 17.36 19.27 10.86
N THR A 244 16.47 19.00 11.81
CA THR A 244 16.44 19.72 13.09
C THR A 244 17.73 19.49 13.87
N LEU A 245 18.18 18.23 13.93
CA LEU A 245 19.39 17.84 14.66
C LEU A 245 20.65 18.43 14.03
N GLY A 246 20.85 18.25 12.72
CA GLY A 246 22.00 18.81 12.02
C GLY A 246 22.02 20.35 12.06
N GLY A 247 20.88 21.01 11.91
CA GLY A 247 20.82 22.48 11.88
C GLY A 247 20.95 23.16 13.24
N ALA A 248 20.38 22.59 14.30
CA ALA A 248 20.37 23.23 15.62
C ALA A 248 21.50 22.76 16.55
N PHE A 249 22.12 21.61 16.28
CA PHE A 249 23.12 20.98 17.14
C PHE A 249 24.41 20.59 16.40
N ASP A 250 24.57 21.03 15.14
CA ASP A 250 25.78 20.84 14.32
C ASP A 250 26.24 19.37 14.19
N LEU A 251 25.27 18.44 14.16
CA LEU A 251 25.56 17.03 14.00
C LEU A 251 25.87 16.68 12.53
N ALA A 252 26.83 15.78 12.34
CA ALA A 252 27.23 15.30 11.02
C ALA A 252 26.03 14.65 10.28
N HIS A 253 25.86 15.02 9.02
CA HIS A 253 24.61 14.77 8.29
C HIS A 253 24.32 13.28 8.09
N ALA A 254 25.20 12.53 7.43
CA ALA A 254 24.96 11.13 7.08
C ALA A 254 24.91 10.23 8.33
N GLU A 255 25.75 10.52 9.31
CA GLU A 255 25.79 9.84 10.61
C GLU A 255 24.49 10.06 11.38
N THR A 256 23.94 11.28 11.38
CA THR A 256 22.63 11.57 12.02
C THR A 256 21.51 10.75 11.36
N HIS A 257 21.48 10.68 10.03
CA HIS A 257 20.53 9.83 9.31
C HIS A 257 20.70 8.35 9.71
N THR A 258 21.94 7.89 9.82
CA THR A 258 22.24 6.50 10.20
C THR A 258 21.70 6.18 11.59
N VAL A 259 22.00 7.03 12.59
CA VAL A 259 21.53 6.83 13.96
C VAL A 259 20.01 6.91 14.04
N ILE A 260 19.37 7.90 13.41
CA ILE A 260 17.94 8.18 13.62
C ILE A 260 17.03 7.18 12.89
N LEU A 261 17.46 6.59 11.78
CA LEU A 261 16.60 5.78 10.92
C LEU A 261 15.87 4.63 11.67
N PRO A 262 16.57 3.75 12.41
CA PRO A 262 15.89 2.69 13.18
C PRO A 262 14.86 3.21 14.17
N HIS A 263 15.13 4.32 14.85
CA HIS A 263 14.24 4.86 15.87
C HIS A 263 13.02 5.58 15.27
N ALA A 264 13.19 6.24 14.12
CA ALA A 264 12.08 6.81 13.36
C ALA A 264 11.16 5.71 12.79
N MET A 265 11.74 4.61 12.31
CA MET A 265 10.99 3.42 11.91
C MET A 265 10.19 2.86 13.08
N ALA A 266 10.81 2.68 14.25
CA ALA A 266 10.16 2.18 15.46
C ALA A 266 9.03 3.11 15.93
N TYR A 267 9.22 4.42 15.85
CA TYR A 267 8.18 5.39 16.18
C TYR A 267 6.96 5.22 15.26
N ASN A 268 7.18 5.09 13.96
CA ASN A 268 6.11 4.98 12.97
C ASN A 268 5.48 3.58 12.86
N ALA A 269 6.18 2.54 13.33
CA ALA A 269 5.75 1.15 13.17
C ALA A 269 4.30 0.85 13.62
N PRO A 270 3.80 1.37 14.76
CA PRO A 270 2.40 1.12 15.17
C PRO A 270 1.35 1.64 14.18
N ALA A 271 1.66 2.72 13.44
CA ALA A 271 0.76 3.36 12.48
C ALA A 271 1.05 3.00 11.01
N ALA A 272 2.21 2.38 10.72
CA ALA A 272 2.69 2.04 9.38
C ALA A 272 3.08 0.55 9.26
N ARG A 273 2.32 -0.35 9.90
CA ARG A 273 2.64 -1.79 10.00
C ARG A 273 2.87 -2.48 8.65
N ASP A 274 2.03 -2.20 7.67
CA ASP A 274 2.17 -2.75 6.31
C ASP A 274 3.49 -2.34 5.65
N ALA A 275 3.86 -1.07 5.74
CA ALA A 275 5.15 -0.58 5.23
C ALA A 275 6.31 -1.25 5.97
N MET A 276 6.25 -1.36 7.31
CA MET A 276 7.29 -2.03 8.10
C MET A 276 7.45 -3.50 7.75
N ASN A 277 6.36 -4.24 7.54
CA ASN A 277 6.41 -5.65 7.12
C ASN A 277 7.09 -5.81 5.75
N ARG A 278 6.77 -4.92 4.81
CA ARG A 278 7.39 -4.92 3.47
C ARG A 278 8.87 -4.56 3.53
N ILE A 279 9.24 -3.59 4.36
CA ILE A 279 10.65 -3.23 4.62
C ILE A 279 11.39 -4.41 5.26
N ALA A 280 10.78 -5.09 6.23
CA ALA A 280 11.36 -6.27 6.89
C ALA A 280 11.63 -7.38 5.86
N GLY A 281 10.69 -7.64 4.96
CA GLY A 281 10.87 -8.54 3.83
C GLY A 281 12.00 -8.14 2.88
N ALA A 282 12.12 -6.86 2.53
CA ALA A 282 13.21 -6.35 1.69
C ALA A 282 14.58 -6.42 2.37
N LEU A 283 14.65 -6.21 3.69
CA LEU A 283 15.85 -6.36 4.50
C LEU A 283 16.22 -7.84 4.76
N GLY A 284 15.28 -8.78 4.58
CA GLY A 284 15.48 -10.19 4.92
C GLY A 284 15.50 -10.47 6.44
N VAL A 285 14.76 -9.68 7.22
CA VAL A 285 14.73 -9.72 8.70
C VAL A 285 13.29 -9.82 9.21
N PRO A 286 13.06 -10.30 10.45
CA PRO A 286 11.71 -10.43 11.00
C PRO A 286 11.07 -9.09 11.40
N ASP A 287 11.87 -8.10 11.79
CA ASP A 287 11.40 -6.79 12.25
C ASP A 287 12.25 -5.67 11.63
N ALA A 288 11.60 -4.73 10.95
CA ALA A 288 12.30 -3.72 10.16
C ALA A 288 13.12 -2.73 11.01
N PRO A 289 12.59 -2.09 12.07
CA PRO A 289 13.38 -1.16 12.88
C PRO A 289 14.60 -1.81 13.51
N SER A 290 14.43 -2.98 14.12
CA SER A 290 15.51 -3.63 14.83
C SER A 290 16.49 -4.34 13.88
N GLY A 291 16.03 -4.88 12.76
CA GLY A 291 16.90 -5.41 11.71
C GLY A 291 17.72 -4.31 11.00
N MET A 292 17.16 -3.11 10.80
CA MET A 292 17.93 -1.96 10.32
C MET A 292 19.03 -1.55 11.32
N PHE A 293 18.71 -1.52 12.61
CA PHE A 293 19.70 -1.24 13.66
C PHE A 293 20.83 -2.28 13.67
N ASP A 294 20.48 -3.57 13.56
CA ASP A 294 21.45 -4.67 13.54
C ASP A 294 22.34 -4.62 12.30
N LEU A 295 21.76 -4.31 11.14
CA LEU A 295 22.52 -4.09 9.91
C LEU A 295 23.54 -2.96 10.11
N ILE A 296 23.11 -1.78 10.56
CA ILE A 296 24.00 -0.64 10.83
C ILE A 296 25.13 -1.03 11.80
N THR A 297 24.77 -1.71 12.89
CA THR A 297 25.73 -2.16 13.91
C THR A 297 26.76 -3.13 13.30
N SER A 298 26.30 -4.09 12.50
CA SER A 298 27.17 -5.10 11.85
C SER A 298 28.16 -4.49 10.85
N LEU A 299 27.81 -3.34 10.27
CA LEU A 299 28.63 -2.60 9.30
C LEU A 299 29.59 -1.61 9.97
N GLY A 300 29.57 -1.51 11.31
CA GLY A 300 30.35 -0.54 12.07
C GLY A 300 29.86 0.90 11.93
N GLY A 301 28.59 1.10 11.57
CA GLY A 301 27.97 2.42 11.52
C GLY A 301 27.66 2.97 12.92
N PRO A 302 27.50 4.30 13.05
CA PRO A 302 27.09 4.93 14.29
C PRO A 302 25.68 4.48 14.70
N THR A 303 25.48 4.23 16.00
CA THR A 303 24.21 3.80 16.59
C THR A 303 23.67 4.76 17.64
N SER A 304 24.42 5.80 18.05
CA SER A 304 24.02 6.69 19.13
C SER A 304 24.30 8.18 18.87
N LEU A 305 23.37 9.08 19.20
CA LEU A 305 23.60 10.53 19.09
C LEU A 305 24.70 11.02 20.05
N ARG A 306 24.94 10.28 21.14
CA ARG A 306 26.02 10.54 22.08
C ARG A 306 27.40 10.44 21.42
N GLU A 307 27.61 9.45 20.55
CA GLU A 307 28.88 9.30 19.84
C GLU A 307 29.10 10.41 18.80
N LEU A 308 28.01 11.03 18.33
CA LEU A 308 28.04 12.18 17.44
C LEU A 308 28.23 13.50 18.18
N GLY A 309 28.37 13.48 19.51
CA GLY A 309 28.64 14.66 20.34
C GLY A 309 27.41 15.39 20.87
N MET A 310 26.19 14.88 20.67
CA MET A 310 24.98 15.52 21.20
C MET A 310 24.93 15.42 22.73
N ALA A 311 24.68 16.53 23.42
CA ALA A 311 24.49 16.52 24.87
C ALA A 311 23.10 15.98 25.25
N GLU A 312 23.01 15.19 26.32
CA GLU A 312 21.70 14.68 26.81
C GLU A 312 20.75 15.83 27.20
N ALA A 313 21.30 16.94 27.69
CA ALA A 313 20.55 18.13 28.08
C ALA A 313 19.81 18.80 26.91
N ASP A 314 20.23 18.53 25.66
CA ASP A 314 19.68 19.13 24.46
C ASP A 314 18.44 18.39 23.92
N LEU A 315 18.19 17.15 24.36
CA LEU A 315 17.08 16.31 23.86
C LEU A 315 15.69 16.99 24.00
N PRO A 316 15.36 17.65 25.14
CA PRO A 316 14.07 18.34 25.27
C PRO A 316 13.92 19.51 24.30
N GLN A 317 15.01 20.22 23.99
CA GLN A 317 15.01 21.31 23.00
C GLN A 317 14.83 20.75 21.58
N ALA A 318 15.55 19.68 21.23
CA ALA A 318 15.41 19.02 19.94
C ALA A 318 13.98 18.51 19.71
N ALA A 319 13.37 17.85 20.71
CA ALA A 319 11.99 17.40 20.65
C ALA A 319 10.99 18.56 20.46
N ARG A 320 11.22 19.69 21.17
CA ARG A 320 10.39 20.90 21.02
C ARG A 320 10.48 21.49 19.62
N LEU A 321 11.69 21.56 19.04
CA LEU A 321 11.90 22.08 17.69
C LEU A 321 11.27 21.17 16.63
N ALA A 322 11.41 19.85 16.79
CA ALA A 322 10.88 18.86 15.85
C ALA A 322 9.35 18.90 15.72
N VAL A 323 8.63 19.21 16.81
CA VAL A 323 7.15 19.30 16.80
C VAL A 323 6.62 20.74 16.64
N ALA A 324 7.49 21.73 16.47
CA ALA A 324 7.08 23.14 16.44
C ALA A 324 6.21 23.49 15.21
N THR A 325 6.43 22.81 14.08
CA THR A 325 5.64 22.98 12.86
C THR A 325 5.02 21.63 12.49
N PRO A 326 3.68 21.52 12.39
CA PRO A 326 3.04 20.28 11.95
C PRO A 326 3.44 19.91 10.53
N TYR A 327 3.65 18.61 10.28
CA TYR A 327 3.83 18.04 8.96
C TYR A 327 3.24 16.64 8.89
N PRO A 328 2.90 16.14 7.68
CA PRO A 328 2.32 14.81 7.53
C PRO A 328 3.28 13.71 8.02
N ASN A 329 2.77 12.80 8.85
CA ASN A 329 3.48 11.61 9.30
C ASN A 329 2.44 10.54 9.70
N PRO A 330 2.70 9.22 9.50
CA PRO A 330 1.72 8.17 9.78
C PRO A 330 1.24 8.13 11.23
N ARG A 331 2.17 8.36 12.18
CA ARG A 331 1.86 8.49 13.60
C ARG A 331 1.87 9.96 14.01
N GLU A 332 0.92 10.36 14.85
CA GLU A 332 0.91 11.69 15.45
C GLU A 332 2.25 12.02 16.12
N LEU A 333 2.76 13.23 15.90
CA LEU A 333 4.02 13.70 16.44
C LEU A 333 3.77 14.41 17.77
N THR A 334 4.12 13.75 18.87
CA THR A 334 3.98 14.32 20.22
C THR A 334 5.35 14.67 20.78
N ARG A 335 5.46 15.78 21.52
CA ARG A 335 6.73 16.18 22.14
C ARG A 335 7.32 15.06 22.99
N THR A 336 6.49 14.42 23.81
CA THR A 336 6.88 13.30 24.69
C THR A 336 7.34 12.09 23.88
N GLY A 337 6.64 11.75 22.80
CA GLY A 337 7.03 10.68 21.90
C GLY A 337 8.36 10.92 21.21
N ILE A 338 8.59 12.13 20.69
CA ILE A 338 9.86 12.50 20.06
C ILE A 338 11.00 12.56 21.07
N GLU A 339 10.76 13.05 22.29
CA GLU A 339 11.79 13.04 23.34
C GLU A 339 12.17 11.61 23.74
N SER A 340 11.21 10.68 23.80
CA SER A 340 11.49 9.25 24.04
C SER A 340 12.33 8.65 22.91
N LEU A 341 11.95 8.89 21.66
CA LEU A 341 12.70 8.46 20.48
C LEU A 341 14.15 8.98 20.54
N LEU A 342 14.32 10.28 20.79
CA LEU A 342 15.63 10.91 20.88
C LEU A 342 16.46 10.37 22.03
N ARG A 343 15.85 10.03 23.16
CA ARG A 343 16.54 9.39 24.29
C ARG A 343 17.02 7.98 23.94
N ASP A 344 16.22 7.20 23.22
CA ASP A 344 16.62 5.87 22.72
C ASP A 344 17.79 6.00 21.72
N ALA A 345 17.67 6.93 20.78
CA ALA A 345 18.70 7.24 19.80
C ALA A 345 19.97 7.81 20.45
N TRP A 346 19.86 8.60 21.52
CA TRP A 346 21.03 9.12 22.23
C TRP A 346 21.82 8.02 22.94
N GLN A 347 21.14 7.02 23.48
CA GLN A 347 21.75 5.88 24.16
C GLN A 347 22.24 4.79 23.19
N GLY A 348 21.78 4.80 21.93
CA GLY A 348 21.98 3.71 20.98
C GLY A 348 21.27 2.44 21.40
N ARG A 349 20.05 2.57 21.96
CA ARG A 349 19.23 1.41 22.32
C ARG A 349 18.65 0.79 21.06
N ARG A 350 19.03 -0.45 20.74
CA ARG A 350 18.38 -1.26 19.70
C ARG A 350 16.85 -1.13 19.85
N PRO A 351 16.12 -0.66 18.82
CA PRO A 351 14.67 -0.57 18.90
C PRO A 351 14.08 -1.92 19.30
N ALA A 352 13.20 -1.92 20.29
CA ALA A 352 12.48 -3.12 20.65
C ALA A 352 11.66 -3.57 19.43
N VAL A 353 11.57 -4.89 19.20
CA VAL A 353 10.53 -5.45 18.33
C VAL A 353 9.22 -4.82 18.81
N SER A 354 8.42 -4.28 17.88
CA SER A 354 7.23 -3.51 18.21
C SER A 354 6.18 -4.36 18.96
N ALA A 355 6.42 -4.59 20.25
CA ALA A 355 5.45 -5.01 21.24
C ALA A 355 4.61 -3.78 21.63
N ALA A 356 3.30 -3.98 21.82
CA ALA A 356 2.47 -2.97 22.45
C ALA A 356 2.98 -2.68 23.89
N PRO A 357 2.83 -1.45 24.43
CA PRO A 357 3.33 -1.12 25.75
C PRO A 357 2.40 -1.64 26.86
N THR A 358 2.95 -2.34 27.85
CA THR A 358 2.28 -2.73 29.11
C THR A 358 2.77 -1.85 30.27
N PRO A 359 1.92 -1.45 31.24
CA PRO A 359 2.26 -0.42 32.24
C PRO A 359 3.18 -0.91 33.36
N THR A 360 3.98 0.02 33.90
CA THR A 360 4.94 -0.16 35.01
C THR A 360 4.34 -0.67 36.31
N PRO A 361 5.08 -1.52 37.04
CA PRO A 361 5.08 -1.53 38.51
C PRO A 361 6.46 -1.18 39.10
N ARG A 362 6.42 -0.72 40.35
CA ARG A 362 7.52 -0.19 41.19
C ARG A 362 8.52 -1.28 41.63
N THR A 363 9.79 -0.89 41.83
CA THR A 363 10.92 -1.67 42.40
C THR A 363 10.82 -1.88 43.94
N PRO A 364 11.65 -2.73 44.61
CA PRO A 364 12.70 -3.65 44.11
C PRO A 364 12.75 -5.07 44.76
N GLU A 365 13.61 -5.92 44.17
CA GLU A 365 14.43 -7.02 44.76
C GLU A 365 14.23 -8.49 44.32
N LEU A 366 15.41 -9.13 44.18
CA LEU A 366 15.78 -10.55 44.02
C LEU A 366 15.86 -11.13 42.60
N SER A 367 17.11 -11.39 42.21
CA SER A 367 17.60 -12.06 40.99
C SER A 367 17.10 -13.51 40.84
N ALA A 368 16.57 -13.84 39.67
CA ALA A 368 16.18 -15.19 39.25
C ALA A 368 16.43 -15.39 37.72
N PRO A 369 16.43 -16.63 37.19
CA PRO A 369 17.33 -17.12 36.13
C PRO A 369 16.95 -16.70 34.69
N ALA A 370 17.88 -16.96 33.75
CA ALA A 370 17.79 -16.60 32.34
C ALA A 370 16.41 -16.86 31.71
N ALA A 371 15.84 -15.81 31.11
CA ALA A 371 14.50 -15.83 30.54
C ALA A 371 14.37 -16.85 29.40
N HIS A 372 13.30 -17.65 29.43
CA HIS A 372 12.84 -18.45 28.30
C HIS A 372 12.47 -17.52 27.14
N ASP A 373 13.02 -17.76 25.96
CA ASP A 373 12.70 -17.01 24.74
C ASP A 373 11.40 -17.55 24.13
N VAL A 374 10.27 -17.03 24.63
CA VAL A 374 8.93 -17.37 24.18
C VAL A 374 8.74 -17.08 22.68
N ALA A 375 9.44 -16.08 22.13
CA ALA A 375 9.35 -15.75 20.70
C ALA A 375 9.97 -16.87 19.84
N SER A 376 11.14 -17.38 20.24
CA SER A 376 11.77 -18.54 19.60
C SER A 376 10.89 -19.80 19.69
N ASP A 377 10.21 -20.02 20.82
CA ASP A 377 9.31 -21.16 21.00
C ASP A 377 8.07 -21.09 20.09
N VAL A 378 7.52 -19.90 19.89
CA VAL A 378 6.37 -19.64 19.00
C VAL A 378 6.73 -19.85 17.53
N GLU A 379 7.90 -19.37 17.09
CA GLU A 379 8.40 -19.61 15.73
C GLU A 379 8.62 -21.09 15.48
N ARG A 380 9.26 -21.78 16.42
CA ARG A 380 9.49 -23.23 16.38
C ARG A 380 8.18 -24.00 16.33
N LEU A 381 7.18 -23.61 17.12
CA LEU A 381 5.85 -24.24 17.10
C LEU A 381 5.18 -24.06 15.74
N THR A 382 5.23 -22.86 15.17
CA THR A 382 4.66 -22.57 13.84
C THR A 382 5.33 -23.41 12.75
N ALA A 383 6.66 -23.47 12.76
CA ALA A 383 7.43 -24.30 11.83
C ALA A 383 7.08 -25.80 11.99
N GLN A 384 6.94 -26.27 13.23
CA GLN A 384 6.59 -27.66 13.53
C GLN A 384 5.20 -28.04 13.01
N VAL A 385 4.19 -27.19 13.21
CA VAL A 385 2.82 -27.44 12.71
C VAL A 385 2.79 -27.41 11.19
N VAL A 386 3.45 -26.45 10.54
CA VAL A 386 3.54 -26.39 9.08
C VAL A 386 4.25 -27.63 8.51
N ALA A 387 5.36 -28.05 9.12
CA ALA A 387 6.09 -29.25 8.71
C ALA A 387 5.23 -30.52 8.80
N SER A 388 4.34 -30.60 9.79
CA SER A 388 3.42 -31.75 9.93
C SER A 388 2.43 -31.91 8.77
N ILE A 389 2.25 -30.88 7.93
CA ILE A 389 1.33 -30.87 6.77
C ILE A 389 2.07 -31.19 5.45
N ALA A 390 3.41 -31.26 5.47
CA ALA A 390 4.24 -31.35 4.26
C ALA A 390 3.90 -32.56 3.36
N ASP A 391 3.56 -33.69 3.97
CA ASP A 391 3.28 -34.96 3.27
C ASP A 391 1.80 -35.12 2.88
N ALA A 392 0.96 -34.08 3.05
CA ALA A 392 -0.43 -34.14 2.64
C ALA A 392 -0.56 -34.41 1.12
N PRO A 393 -1.39 -35.39 0.71
CA PRO A 393 -1.43 -35.87 -0.68
C PRO A 393 -2.12 -34.90 -1.64
N ASP A 394 -3.04 -34.06 -1.13
CA ASP A 394 -3.67 -32.99 -1.91
C ASP A 394 -2.78 -31.73 -1.89
N PRO A 395 -2.15 -31.36 -3.02
CA PRO A 395 -1.26 -30.21 -3.07
C PRO A 395 -1.97 -28.89 -2.74
N ARG A 396 -3.25 -28.76 -3.08
CA ARG A 396 -4.01 -27.52 -2.83
C ARG A 396 -4.40 -27.41 -1.37
N GLY A 397 -4.92 -28.49 -0.78
CA GLY A 397 -5.20 -28.57 0.64
C GLY A 397 -3.95 -28.32 1.49
N ARG A 398 -2.80 -28.89 1.09
CA ARG A 398 -1.51 -28.64 1.76
C ARG A 398 -1.14 -27.16 1.79
N GLN A 399 -1.24 -26.48 0.65
CA GLN A 399 -0.94 -25.05 0.54
C GLN A 399 -1.89 -24.24 1.43
N LEU A 400 -3.21 -24.44 1.26
CA LEU A 400 -4.23 -23.70 1.98
C LEU A 400 -4.10 -23.85 3.50
N LEU A 401 -3.87 -25.07 3.99
CA LEU A 401 -3.76 -25.33 5.41
C LEU A 401 -2.45 -24.79 5.99
N SER A 402 -1.34 -24.89 5.25
CA SER A 402 -0.05 -24.30 5.67
C SER A 402 -0.15 -22.78 5.80
N ASP A 403 -0.77 -22.13 4.83
CA ASP A 403 -0.96 -20.68 4.85
C ASP A 403 -1.93 -20.27 5.95
N LEU A 404 -3.03 -21.00 6.14
CA LEU A 404 -3.97 -20.75 7.23
C LEU A 404 -3.30 -20.84 8.60
N VAL A 405 -2.50 -21.88 8.86
CA VAL A 405 -1.75 -22.04 10.13
C VAL A 405 -0.83 -20.84 10.37
N ARG A 406 -0.07 -20.42 9.36
CA ARG A 406 0.82 -19.25 9.47
C ARG A 406 0.02 -17.99 9.82
N HIS A 407 -1.10 -17.75 9.16
CA HIS A 407 -1.93 -16.57 9.42
C HIS A 407 -2.63 -16.64 10.79
N LEU A 408 -3.09 -17.81 11.23
CA LEU A 408 -3.70 -17.99 12.55
C LEU A 408 -2.69 -17.79 13.68
N HIS A 409 -1.51 -18.43 13.59
CA HIS A 409 -0.44 -18.25 14.56
C HIS A 409 0.01 -16.79 14.58
N HIS A 410 0.20 -16.18 13.42
CA HIS A 410 0.52 -14.76 13.32
C HIS A 410 -0.59 -13.87 13.91
N PHE A 411 -1.87 -14.19 13.72
CA PHE A 411 -2.97 -13.44 14.35
C PHE A 411 -2.92 -13.52 15.87
N VAL A 412 -2.71 -14.72 16.42
CA VAL A 412 -2.57 -14.95 17.86
C VAL A 412 -1.40 -14.16 18.43
N THR A 413 -0.25 -14.18 17.76
CA THR A 413 0.98 -13.56 18.26
C THR A 413 0.98 -12.04 18.07
N SER A 414 0.51 -11.55 16.92
CA SER A 414 0.48 -10.10 16.63
C SER A 414 -0.51 -9.31 17.49
N ASN A 415 -1.50 -9.99 18.08
CA ASN A 415 -2.48 -9.38 18.99
C ASN A 415 -2.24 -9.76 20.46
N ASP A 416 -1.19 -10.53 20.77
CA ASP A 416 -0.92 -11.06 22.12
C ASP A 416 -2.18 -11.69 22.75
N VAL A 417 -2.86 -12.55 21.98
CA VAL A 417 -4.16 -13.12 22.37
C VAL A 417 -4.00 -13.87 23.68
N THR A 418 -4.73 -13.41 24.70
CA THR A 418 -4.70 -13.99 26.03
C THR A 418 -5.47 -15.31 26.07
N GLU A 419 -5.20 -16.16 27.07
CA GLU A 419 -5.97 -17.38 27.30
C GLU A 419 -7.47 -17.10 27.45
N SER A 420 -7.84 -15.99 28.11
CA SER A 420 -9.25 -15.60 28.27
C SER A 420 -9.91 -15.23 26.95
N GLU A 421 -9.24 -14.46 26.09
CA GLU A 421 -9.74 -14.11 24.76
C GLU A 421 -9.82 -15.32 23.84
N TRP A 422 -8.80 -16.20 23.89
CA TRP A 422 -8.83 -17.48 23.19
C TRP A 422 -10.01 -18.34 23.65
N GLN A 423 -10.23 -18.47 24.95
CA GLN A 423 -11.34 -19.25 25.50
C GLN A 423 -12.70 -18.67 25.10
N GLN A 424 -12.84 -17.34 25.04
CA GLN A 424 -14.03 -16.66 24.52
C GLN A 424 -14.23 -16.93 23.02
N ALA A 425 -13.16 -16.89 22.22
CA ALA A 425 -13.22 -17.21 20.80
C ALA A 425 -13.62 -18.67 20.55
N ILE A 426 -13.07 -19.62 21.34
CA ILE A 426 -13.46 -21.03 21.26
C ILE A 426 -14.92 -21.23 21.67
N ASP A 427 -15.40 -20.57 22.73
CA ASP A 427 -16.83 -20.61 23.11
C ASP A 427 -17.71 -20.07 21.99
N PHE A 428 -17.35 -18.93 21.40
CA PHE A 428 -18.05 -18.33 20.27
C PHE A 428 -18.16 -19.29 19.08
N LEU A 429 -17.03 -19.88 18.66
CA LEU A 429 -17.01 -20.85 17.55
C LEU A 429 -17.80 -22.11 17.88
N THR A 430 -17.74 -22.57 19.12
CA THR A 430 -18.51 -23.74 19.60
C THR A 430 -20.01 -23.48 19.52
N ARG A 431 -20.48 -22.34 20.05
CA ARG A 431 -21.90 -21.94 19.96
C ARG A 431 -22.35 -21.72 18.52
N THR A 432 -21.48 -21.18 17.66
CA THR A 432 -21.73 -21.03 16.21
C THR A 432 -21.98 -22.39 15.57
N GLY A 433 -21.18 -23.40 15.92
CA GLY A 433 -21.42 -24.78 15.48
C GLY A 433 -22.72 -25.38 16.02
N GLN A 434 -23.00 -25.22 17.31
CA GLN A 434 -24.15 -25.84 17.98
C GLN A 434 -25.51 -25.33 17.50
N ILE A 435 -25.59 -24.05 17.13
CA ILE A 435 -26.85 -23.47 16.61
C ILE A 435 -27.09 -23.80 15.13
N SER A 436 -26.06 -24.30 14.43
CA SER A 436 -26.20 -24.71 13.03
C SER A 436 -27.00 -26.03 12.91
N THR A 437 -27.92 -26.08 11.96
CA THR A 437 -28.79 -27.21 11.62
C THR A 437 -28.76 -27.49 10.11
N SER A 438 -29.56 -28.45 9.62
CA SER A 438 -29.72 -28.67 8.17
C SER A 438 -30.37 -27.49 7.44
N THR A 439 -31.05 -26.59 8.16
CA THR A 439 -31.76 -25.43 7.62
C THR A 439 -31.19 -24.08 8.09
N ARG A 440 -30.23 -24.09 9.04
CA ARG A 440 -29.52 -22.91 9.54
C ARG A 440 -28.02 -23.15 9.52
N GLN A 441 -27.25 -22.33 8.81
CA GLN A 441 -25.79 -22.46 8.76
C GLN A 441 -25.12 -21.21 9.32
N GLU A 442 -24.92 -21.18 10.63
CA GLU A 442 -24.37 -20.01 11.33
C GLU A 442 -22.90 -19.76 10.96
N PHE A 443 -22.13 -20.79 10.62
CA PHE A 443 -20.77 -20.62 10.09
C PHE A 443 -20.73 -19.92 8.72
N VAL A 444 -21.73 -20.18 7.87
CA VAL A 444 -21.87 -19.44 6.61
C VAL A 444 -22.23 -17.98 6.91
N LEU A 445 -23.12 -17.74 7.87
CA LEU A 445 -23.46 -16.39 8.31
C LEU A 445 -22.25 -15.64 8.91
N LEU A 446 -21.40 -16.33 9.66
CA LEU A 446 -20.15 -15.78 10.17
C LEU A 446 -19.20 -15.41 9.02
N SER A 447 -19.06 -16.30 8.02
CA SER A 447 -18.29 -16.06 6.81
C SER A 447 -18.81 -14.84 6.03
N ASP A 448 -20.13 -14.71 5.89
CA ASP A 448 -20.80 -13.61 5.20
C ASP A 448 -20.57 -12.26 5.91
N THR A 449 -20.74 -12.23 7.23
CA THR A 449 -20.59 -11.01 8.05
C THR A 449 -19.13 -10.58 8.24
N LEU A 450 -18.17 -11.48 8.06
CA LEU A 450 -16.74 -11.18 7.96
C LEU A 450 -16.28 -10.87 6.52
N GLY A 451 -17.16 -11.01 5.52
CA GLY A 451 -16.89 -10.72 4.12
C GLY A 451 -16.10 -11.80 3.36
N VAL A 452 -15.85 -12.96 3.97
CA VAL A 452 -15.09 -14.06 3.37
C VAL A 452 -15.84 -14.63 2.16
N SER A 453 -17.14 -14.87 2.29
CA SER A 453 -17.95 -15.40 1.18
C SER A 453 -17.99 -14.44 -0.01
N SER A 454 -18.03 -13.13 0.24
CA SER A 454 -17.99 -12.09 -0.80
C SER A 454 -16.64 -12.07 -1.53
N ILE A 455 -15.53 -12.26 -0.82
CA ILE A 455 -14.20 -12.40 -1.43
C ILE A 455 -14.11 -13.68 -2.28
N VAL A 456 -14.59 -14.81 -1.77
CA VAL A 456 -14.62 -16.09 -2.51
C VAL A 456 -15.43 -15.94 -3.79
N ASP A 457 -16.59 -15.31 -3.72
CA ASP A 457 -17.44 -15.02 -4.88
C ASP A 457 -16.70 -14.14 -5.91
N LEU A 458 -16.07 -13.06 -5.47
CA LEU A 458 -15.27 -12.19 -6.35
C LEU A 458 -14.14 -12.96 -7.05
N LEU A 459 -13.37 -13.75 -6.30
CA LEU A 459 -12.24 -14.51 -6.84
C LEU A 459 -12.66 -15.63 -7.79
N THR A 460 -13.85 -16.22 -7.58
CA THR A 460 -14.36 -17.34 -8.38
C THR A 460 -15.04 -16.87 -9.65
N HIS A 461 -15.85 -15.81 -9.56
CA HIS A 461 -16.82 -15.45 -10.60
C HIS A 461 -16.57 -14.06 -11.23
N SER A 462 -15.68 -13.22 -10.67
CA SER A 462 -15.41 -11.87 -11.21
C SER A 462 -14.11 -11.78 -12.03
N ARG A 463 -13.59 -12.92 -12.53
CA ARG A 463 -12.38 -12.96 -13.38
C ARG A 463 -12.64 -12.55 -14.83
N THR A 464 -13.90 -12.47 -15.25
CA THR A 464 -14.34 -12.00 -16.57
C THR A 464 -15.05 -10.66 -16.43
N PRO A 465 -14.40 -9.53 -16.74
CA PRO A 465 -15.01 -8.20 -16.62
C PRO A 465 -16.27 -8.01 -17.47
N GLN A 466 -16.49 -8.88 -18.47
CA GLN A 466 -17.64 -8.79 -19.38
C GLN A 466 -18.93 -9.43 -18.85
N THR A 467 -18.91 -10.15 -17.71
CA THR A 467 -20.10 -10.79 -17.11
C THR A 467 -20.72 -9.91 -16.03
N THR A 468 -22.03 -10.07 -15.79
CA THR A 468 -22.67 -9.43 -14.64
C THR A 468 -22.06 -9.94 -13.33
N PRO A 469 -21.79 -9.07 -12.35
CA PRO A 469 -21.26 -9.51 -11.05
C PRO A 469 -22.18 -10.54 -10.40
N SER A 470 -21.58 -11.62 -9.90
CA SER A 470 -22.28 -12.65 -9.13
C SER A 470 -22.55 -12.20 -7.69
N ALA A 471 -23.27 -13.02 -6.93
CA ALA A 471 -23.45 -12.92 -5.50
C ALA A 471 -23.53 -14.31 -4.88
N VAL A 472 -23.39 -14.37 -3.55
CA VAL A 472 -23.68 -15.58 -2.77
C VAL A 472 -25.18 -15.92 -2.86
N LEU A 473 -25.53 -17.21 -2.85
CA LEU A 473 -26.91 -17.68 -3.00
C LEU A 473 -27.86 -17.17 -1.89
N GLY A 474 -27.31 -16.91 -0.71
CA GLY A 474 -28.09 -16.49 0.46
C GLY A 474 -28.88 -17.66 1.09
N PRO A 475 -29.24 -17.53 2.37
CA PRO A 475 -29.81 -18.63 3.16
C PRO A 475 -31.29 -18.94 2.85
N PHE A 476 -31.99 -18.04 2.16
CA PHE A 476 -33.45 -18.14 1.94
C PHE A 476 -33.85 -18.69 0.57
N TYR A 477 -32.89 -19.12 -0.25
CA TYR A 477 -33.19 -19.86 -1.47
C TYR A 477 -33.75 -21.26 -1.12
N THR A 478 -34.81 -21.68 -1.80
CA THR A 478 -35.31 -23.07 -1.73
C THR A 478 -35.33 -23.65 -3.12
N ASP A 479 -34.88 -24.89 -3.24
CA ASP A 479 -34.79 -25.55 -4.54
C ASP A 479 -36.17 -25.84 -5.15
N GLY A 480 -36.25 -25.73 -6.48
CA GLY A 480 -37.47 -25.99 -7.25
C GLY A 480 -38.61 -24.99 -7.02
N PRO A 481 -38.42 -23.67 -7.18
CA PRO A 481 -39.52 -22.72 -7.17
C PRO A 481 -40.55 -23.02 -8.29
N PRO A 482 -41.81 -22.57 -8.14
CA PRO A 482 -42.88 -22.90 -9.08
C PRO A 482 -42.61 -22.34 -10.48
N GLU A 483 -42.82 -23.15 -11.51
CA GLU A 483 -42.75 -22.71 -12.91
C GLU A 483 -43.80 -21.60 -13.14
N THR A 484 -43.34 -20.48 -13.67
CA THR A 484 -44.11 -19.24 -13.81
C THR A 484 -44.10 -18.78 -15.26
N ALA A 485 -45.28 -18.48 -15.80
CA ALA A 485 -45.43 -18.00 -17.17
C ALA A 485 -44.93 -16.54 -17.31
N GLN A 486 -44.52 -16.17 -18.53
CA GLN A 486 -44.17 -14.79 -18.88
C GLN A 486 -45.32 -13.83 -18.56
N GLY A 487 -45.00 -12.72 -17.89
CA GLY A 487 -45.95 -11.70 -17.45
C GLY A 487 -46.78 -12.07 -16.22
N ALA A 488 -46.62 -13.27 -15.66
CA ALA A 488 -47.34 -13.66 -14.45
C ALA A 488 -46.78 -12.95 -13.20
N ASP A 489 -47.52 -13.04 -12.10
CA ASP A 489 -47.22 -12.37 -10.84
C ASP A 489 -46.66 -13.35 -9.81
N ILE A 490 -45.37 -13.24 -9.49
CA ILE A 490 -44.73 -14.11 -8.49
C ILE A 490 -45.05 -13.70 -7.06
N SER A 491 -45.68 -12.54 -6.81
CA SER A 491 -46.06 -12.13 -5.45
C SER A 491 -47.20 -12.96 -4.88
N GLN A 492 -48.02 -13.61 -5.73
CA GLN A 492 -49.11 -14.50 -5.32
C GLN A 492 -50.04 -13.90 -4.26
N GLY A 493 -50.31 -12.59 -4.35
CA GLY A 493 -51.22 -11.88 -3.45
C GLY A 493 -50.58 -11.24 -2.23
N VAL A 494 -49.25 -11.32 -2.08
CA VAL A 494 -48.53 -10.59 -1.03
C VAL A 494 -48.62 -9.08 -1.28
N ALA A 495 -49.03 -8.33 -0.26
CA ALA A 495 -49.18 -6.88 -0.34
C ALA A 495 -47.84 -6.16 -0.47
N GLY A 496 -47.77 -5.14 -1.34
CA GLY A 496 -46.61 -4.29 -1.55
C GLY A 496 -46.79 -3.39 -2.78
N THR A 497 -45.85 -2.47 -3.01
CA THR A 497 -45.88 -1.64 -4.22
C THR A 497 -45.62 -2.53 -5.44
N PRO A 498 -46.53 -2.61 -6.43
CA PRO A 498 -46.34 -3.48 -7.59
C PRO A 498 -45.08 -3.13 -8.37
N LEU A 499 -44.36 -4.15 -8.81
CA LEU A 499 -43.10 -4.05 -9.55
C LEU A 499 -43.20 -4.89 -10.82
N TRP A 500 -43.02 -4.25 -11.98
CA TRP A 500 -42.85 -4.90 -13.26
C TRP A 500 -41.36 -5.02 -13.59
N ALA A 501 -40.88 -6.25 -13.74
CA ALA A 501 -39.53 -6.54 -14.20
C ALA A 501 -39.52 -6.90 -15.69
N ASP A 502 -38.69 -6.22 -16.48
CA ASP A 502 -38.36 -6.58 -17.87
C ASP A 502 -36.84 -6.79 -17.96
N ILE A 503 -36.44 -8.06 -17.96
CA ILE A 503 -35.04 -8.46 -17.87
C ILE A 503 -34.61 -9.07 -19.21
N LEU A 504 -33.44 -8.67 -19.68
CA LEU A 504 -32.77 -9.27 -20.84
C LEU A 504 -31.58 -10.11 -20.38
N ILE A 505 -31.41 -11.30 -20.93
CA ILE A 505 -30.25 -12.16 -20.69
C ILE A 505 -29.49 -12.33 -22.00
N THR A 506 -28.21 -11.96 -22.00
CA THR A 506 -27.30 -12.11 -23.13
C THR A 506 -26.04 -12.88 -22.75
N ASP A 507 -25.35 -13.41 -23.75
CA ASP A 507 -23.96 -13.82 -23.59
C ASP A 507 -23.01 -12.60 -23.53
N THR A 508 -21.71 -12.85 -23.37
CA THR A 508 -20.67 -11.80 -23.31
C THR A 508 -20.51 -11.04 -24.64
N ASP A 509 -20.97 -11.60 -25.75
CA ASP A 509 -20.96 -10.97 -27.09
C ASP A 509 -22.25 -10.15 -27.34
N GLY A 510 -23.17 -10.10 -26.37
CA GLY A 510 -24.45 -9.40 -26.47
C GLY A 510 -25.53 -10.15 -27.25
N ARG A 511 -25.33 -11.45 -27.55
CA ARG A 511 -26.36 -12.25 -28.20
C ARG A 511 -27.40 -12.69 -27.16
N PRO A 512 -28.71 -12.60 -27.46
CA PRO A 512 -29.74 -13.11 -26.56
C PRO A 512 -29.58 -14.59 -26.25
N VAL A 513 -29.86 -14.98 -25.00
CA VAL A 513 -29.83 -16.38 -24.56
C VAL A 513 -31.27 -16.89 -24.35
N PRO A 514 -31.83 -17.64 -25.31
CA PRO A 514 -33.19 -18.18 -25.20
C PRO A 514 -33.24 -19.39 -24.26
N ASN A 515 -34.41 -19.66 -23.69
CA ASN A 515 -34.68 -20.79 -22.80
C ASN A 515 -33.79 -20.86 -21.54
N ALA A 516 -33.19 -19.74 -21.12
CA ALA A 516 -32.45 -19.65 -19.88
C ALA A 516 -33.43 -19.78 -18.70
N VAL A 517 -33.16 -20.75 -17.80
CA VAL A 517 -33.94 -20.97 -16.58
C VAL A 517 -33.50 -19.95 -15.54
N THR A 518 -34.44 -19.12 -15.09
CA THR A 518 -34.18 -18.04 -14.13
C THR A 518 -35.08 -18.21 -12.92
N ASP A 519 -34.46 -18.52 -11.78
CA ASP A 519 -35.14 -18.52 -10.48
C ASP A 519 -35.03 -17.13 -9.88
N VAL A 520 -36.16 -16.61 -9.40
CA VAL A 520 -36.29 -15.30 -8.79
C VAL A 520 -36.89 -15.47 -7.40
N TRP A 521 -36.36 -14.75 -6.41
CA TRP A 521 -36.91 -14.71 -5.05
C TRP A 521 -36.57 -13.40 -4.33
N GLN A 522 -37.37 -13.02 -3.34
CA GLN A 522 -37.17 -11.78 -2.56
C GLN A 522 -37.87 -11.82 -1.20
N ALA A 523 -37.57 -10.82 -0.36
CA ALA A 523 -38.36 -10.48 0.80
C ALA A 523 -39.61 -9.64 0.44
N ASN A 524 -40.61 -9.66 1.30
CA ASN A 524 -41.81 -8.83 1.21
C ASN A 524 -41.54 -7.37 1.67
N LYS A 525 -42.58 -6.53 1.69
CA LYS A 525 -42.50 -5.13 2.13
C LYS A 525 -42.10 -4.93 3.61
N ASP A 526 -42.21 -5.98 4.42
CA ASP A 526 -41.91 -5.98 5.85
C ASP A 526 -40.59 -6.71 6.17
N GLY A 527 -39.85 -7.16 5.14
CA GLY A 527 -38.55 -7.81 5.29
C GLY A 527 -38.60 -9.31 5.59
N PHE A 528 -39.68 -10.00 5.23
CA PHE A 528 -39.82 -11.46 5.41
C PHE A 528 -39.81 -12.21 4.09
N TYR A 529 -39.08 -13.33 4.03
CA TYR A 529 -39.19 -14.32 2.94
C TYR A 529 -40.38 -15.25 3.20
N ASP A 530 -40.92 -15.86 2.14
CA ASP A 530 -42.05 -16.80 2.20
C ASP A 530 -41.90 -17.94 3.21
N VAL A 531 -40.68 -18.47 3.41
CA VAL A 531 -40.40 -19.50 4.43
C VAL A 531 -40.66 -19.03 5.87
N GLN A 532 -40.84 -17.72 6.06
CA GLN A 532 -41.16 -17.05 7.32
C GLN A 532 -42.62 -16.56 7.39
N LEU A 533 -43.43 -16.82 6.36
CA LEU A 533 -44.82 -16.36 6.24
C LEU A 533 -45.79 -17.56 6.27
N PRO A 534 -46.07 -18.14 7.45
CA PRO A 534 -46.92 -19.33 7.59
C PRO A 534 -48.39 -19.11 7.20
N GLU A 535 -48.81 -17.85 7.01
CA GLU A 535 -50.17 -17.48 6.63
C GLU A 535 -50.48 -17.65 5.13
N PHE A 536 -49.47 -17.93 4.29
CA PHE A 536 -49.67 -18.20 2.86
C PHE A 536 -49.55 -19.71 2.57
N ASP A 537 -50.58 -20.27 1.92
CA ASP A 537 -50.57 -21.65 1.44
C ASP A 537 -49.78 -21.76 0.12
N GLY A 538 -48.45 -21.82 0.22
CA GLY A 538 -47.55 -22.11 -0.91
C GLY A 538 -46.42 -21.09 -1.12
N PRO A 539 -45.53 -21.34 -2.11
CA PRO A 539 -44.42 -20.46 -2.41
C PRO A 539 -44.91 -19.10 -2.93
N VAL A 540 -44.60 -18.02 -2.21
CA VAL A 540 -44.90 -16.64 -2.60
C VAL A 540 -43.61 -15.84 -2.80
N LEU A 541 -43.67 -14.75 -3.57
CA LEU A 541 -42.51 -13.89 -3.88
C LEU A 541 -41.31 -14.63 -4.52
N ARG A 542 -41.60 -15.75 -5.19
CA ARG A 542 -40.61 -16.56 -5.90
C ARG A 542 -41.21 -17.24 -7.11
N GLY A 543 -40.37 -17.53 -8.10
CA GLY A 543 -40.79 -18.23 -9.31
C GLY A 543 -39.63 -18.65 -10.19
N ARG A 544 -39.86 -19.66 -11.03
CA ARG A 544 -38.95 -20.12 -12.08
C ARG A 544 -39.51 -19.70 -13.44
N LEU A 545 -38.78 -18.86 -14.15
CA LEU A 545 -39.14 -18.38 -15.49
C LEU A 545 -38.14 -18.86 -16.53
N ARG A 546 -38.57 -18.83 -17.80
CA ARG A 546 -37.72 -19.14 -18.95
C ARG A 546 -37.71 -17.97 -19.91
N THR A 547 -36.52 -17.57 -20.38
CA THR A 547 -36.42 -16.52 -21.39
C THR A 547 -37.07 -16.92 -22.71
N ASP A 548 -37.67 -15.96 -23.39
CA ASP A 548 -38.19 -16.11 -24.75
C ASP A 548 -37.05 -16.18 -25.79
N GLU A 549 -37.41 -16.27 -27.07
CA GLU A 549 -36.47 -16.31 -28.20
C GLU A 549 -35.58 -15.05 -28.30
N GLN A 550 -35.99 -13.94 -27.67
CA GLN A 550 -35.23 -12.70 -27.60
C GLN A 550 -34.44 -12.58 -26.28
N GLY A 551 -34.34 -13.66 -25.51
CA GLY A 551 -33.61 -13.69 -24.25
C GLY A 551 -34.29 -12.91 -23.13
N ARG A 552 -35.58 -12.59 -23.24
CA ARG A 552 -36.29 -11.76 -22.26
C ARG A 552 -37.09 -12.58 -21.26
N LEU A 553 -37.12 -12.14 -20.01
CA LEU A 553 -38.11 -12.54 -19.02
C LEU A 553 -38.85 -11.34 -18.44
N ARG A 554 -40.16 -11.49 -18.28
CA ARG A 554 -41.06 -10.48 -17.77
C ARG A 554 -41.96 -11.06 -16.71
N PHE A 555 -42.16 -10.33 -15.61
CA PHE A 555 -43.04 -10.76 -14.53
C PHE A 555 -43.40 -9.59 -13.62
N TRP A 556 -44.48 -9.79 -12.87
CA TRP A 556 -44.86 -8.93 -11.76
C TRP A 556 -44.38 -9.49 -10.42
N THR A 557 -44.05 -8.60 -9.50
CA THR A 557 -43.81 -8.88 -8.09
C THR A 557 -44.13 -7.60 -7.28
N THR A 558 -43.63 -7.49 -6.06
CA THR A 558 -43.66 -6.27 -5.26
C THR A 558 -42.25 -5.70 -5.04
N LEU A 559 -42.14 -4.40 -4.79
CA LEU A 559 -40.87 -3.76 -4.43
C LEU A 559 -40.33 -4.42 -3.13
N PRO A 560 -39.12 -5.02 -3.15
CA PRO A 560 -38.54 -5.62 -1.94
C PRO A 560 -38.16 -4.54 -0.93
N ALA A 561 -38.26 -4.87 0.36
CA ALA A 561 -37.73 -4.07 1.46
C ALA A 561 -36.39 -4.62 1.96
N GLU A 562 -35.72 -3.85 2.82
CA GLU A 562 -34.63 -4.36 3.64
C GLU A 562 -35.10 -5.51 4.52
N TYR A 563 -34.19 -6.41 4.88
CA TYR A 563 -34.50 -7.47 5.83
C TYR A 563 -33.30 -7.74 6.74
N PRO A 564 -33.52 -8.15 7.99
CA PRO A 564 -32.43 -8.56 8.86
C PRO A 564 -31.97 -9.98 8.54
N ILE A 565 -30.67 -10.23 8.61
CA ILE A 565 -30.17 -11.59 8.81
C ILE A 565 -30.51 -12.07 10.23
N PRO A 566 -30.57 -13.39 10.51
CA PRO A 566 -30.72 -13.89 11.87
C PRO A 566 -29.67 -13.29 12.82
N ASP A 567 -30.10 -12.67 13.91
CA ASP A 567 -29.24 -12.02 14.90
C ASP A 567 -29.46 -12.54 16.34
N ASP A 568 -30.23 -13.61 16.47
CA ASP A 568 -30.49 -14.35 17.72
C ASP A 568 -29.33 -15.27 18.14
N GLY A 569 -28.35 -15.46 17.27
CA GLY A 569 -27.19 -16.33 17.46
C GLY A 569 -25.89 -15.60 17.81
N PRO A 570 -24.77 -16.34 17.92
CA PRO A 570 -23.46 -15.77 18.18
C PRO A 570 -23.07 -14.68 17.17
N VAL A 571 -23.39 -14.84 15.88
CA VAL A 571 -23.06 -13.82 14.86
C VAL A 571 -23.80 -12.52 15.12
N GLY A 572 -25.06 -12.57 15.55
CA GLY A 572 -25.79 -11.38 15.98
C GLY A 572 -25.15 -10.68 17.18
N GLN A 573 -24.70 -11.44 18.18
CA GLN A 573 -23.95 -10.91 19.33
C GLN A 573 -22.63 -10.26 18.90
N LEU A 574 -21.92 -10.84 17.94
CA LEU A 574 -20.72 -10.26 17.35
C LEU A 574 -21.02 -8.91 16.69
N LEU A 575 -22.06 -8.83 15.85
CA LEU A 575 -22.47 -7.58 15.20
C LEU A 575 -22.81 -6.49 16.23
N GLN A 576 -23.56 -6.84 17.28
CA GLN A 576 -23.88 -5.92 18.37
C GLN A 576 -22.61 -5.43 19.09
N ALA A 577 -21.67 -6.32 19.39
CA ALA A 577 -20.40 -5.98 20.07
C ALA A 577 -19.58 -4.95 19.27
N VAL A 578 -19.63 -5.01 17.93
CA VAL A 578 -18.94 -4.07 17.04
C VAL A 578 -19.84 -2.95 16.51
N LYS A 579 -21.05 -2.79 17.07
CA LYS A 579 -22.03 -1.74 16.70
C LYS A 579 -22.44 -1.77 15.22
N ARG A 580 -22.58 -2.96 14.64
CA ARG A 580 -23.11 -3.18 13.29
C ARG A 580 -24.56 -3.65 13.35
N HIS A 581 -25.36 -3.26 12.36
CA HIS A 581 -26.75 -3.68 12.21
C HIS A 581 -26.87 -4.99 11.43
N PRO A 582 -27.93 -5.80 11.61
CA PRO A 582 -28.13 -7.05 10.87
C PRO A 582 -28.83 -6.85 9.51
N TYR A 583 -29.12 -5.62 9.09
CA TYR A 583 -29.90 -5.39 7.87
C TYR A 583 -29.11 -5.58 6.58
N ARG A 584 -29.81 -6.20 5.62
CA ARG A 584 -29.47 -6.29 4.20
C ARG A 584 -30.24 -5.24 3.43
N ALA A 585 -29.58 -4.60 2.46
CA ALA A 585 -30.23 -3.59 1.62
C ALA A 585 -31.38 -4.21 0.79
N PRO A 586 -32.42 -3.47 0.38
CA PRO A 586 -33.51 -4.02 -0.43
C PRO A 586 -33.03 -4.54 -1.79
N HIS A 587 -33.36 -5.79 -2.14
CA HIS A 587 -32.94 -6.39 -3.41
C HIS A 587 -33.85 -7.53 -3.90
N LEU A 588 -33.69 -7.85 -5.20
CA LEU A 588 -34.31 -8.98 -5.89
C LEU A 588 -33.23 -9.98 -6.30
N HIS A 589 -33.38 -11.25 -5.96
CA HIS A 589 -32.40 -12.28 -6.31
C HIS A 589 -32.68 -12.94 -7.65
N PHE A 590 -31.61 -13.42 -8.29
CA PHE A 590 -31.65 -14.16 -9.55
C PHE A 590 -30.66 -15.32 -9.52
N MET A 591 -31.11 -16.49 -9.98
CA MET A 591 -30.24 -17.60 -10.36
C MET A 591 -30.54 -18.01 -11.79
N ILE A 592 -29.57 -17.79 -12.69
CA ILE A 592 -29.71 -17.95 -14.13
C ILE A 592 -28.88 -19.13 -14.60
N SER A 593 -29.52 -20.10 -15.23
CA SER A 593 -28.88 -21.28 -15.81
C SER A 593 -29.31 -21.46 -17.26
N ALA A 594 -28.34 -21.62 -18.17
CA ALA A 594 -28.60 -21.91 -19.58
C ALA A 594 -27.63 -22.97 -20.08
N ALA A 595 -28.07 -23.81 -21.02
CA ALA A 595 -27.21 -24.81 -21.63
C ALA A 595 -25.99 -24.13 -22.28
N GLY A 596 -24.80 -24.70 -22.07
CA GLY A 596 -23.54 -24.14 -22.60
C GLY A 596 -23.06 -22.85 -21.94
N HIS A 597 -23.68 -22.40 -20.84
CA HIS A 597 -23.31 -21.19 -20.12
C HIS A 597 -23.00 -21.46 -18.64
N GLN A 598 -22.14 -20.63 -18.07
CA GLN A 598 -21.87 -20.67 -16.63
C GLN A 598 -23.12 -20.16 -15.88
N ARG A 599 -23.53 -20.89 -14.84
CA ARG A 599 -24.62 -20.47 -13.97
C ARG A 599 -24.24 -19.18 -13.25
N LEU A 600 -25.13 -18.19 -13.29
CA LEU A 600 -24.98 -16.91 -12.59
C LEU A 600 -25.97 -16.84 -11.42
N ILE A 601 -25.46 -16.70 -10.21
CA ILE A 601 -26.24 -16.32 -9.03
C ILE A 601 -25.94 -14.85 -8.76
N THR A 602 -26.94 -14.00 -8.64
CA THR A 602 -26.78 -12.56 -8.46
C THR A 602 -28.02 -11.93 -7.82
N GLN A 603 -27.98 -10.62 -7.61
CA GLN A 603 -29.06 -9.84 -7.00
C GLN A 603 -29.04 -8.41 -7.52
N LEU A 604 -30.20 -7.76 -7.63
CA LEU A 604 -30.32 -6.36 -8.02
C LEU A 604 -30.85 -5.53 -6.85
N PHE A 605 -30.07 -4.54 -6.43
CA PHE A 605 -30.35 -3.68 -5.30
C PHE A 605 -31.15 -2.44 -5.72
N VAL A 606 -32.08 -2.03 -4.86
CA VAL A 606 -32.87 -0.82 -5.08
C VAL A 606 -32.01 0.41 -4.82
N LYS A 607 -31.76 1.21 -5.87
CA LYS A 607 -31.02 2.48 -5.77
C LYS A 607 -31.70 3.42 -4.78
N GLY A 608 -30.92 3.92 -3.81
CA GLY A 608 -31.41 4.79 -2.75
C GLY A 608 -32.19 4.06 -1.65
N GLY A 609 -32.25 2.72 -1.69
CA GLY A 609 -32.80 1.92 -0.60
C GLY A 609 -31.96 2.01 0.67
N HIS A 610 -32.56 1.67 1.82
CA HIS A 610 -31.85 1.67 3.09
C HIS A 610 -30.67 0.68 3.08
N TYR A 611 -29.63 0.99 3.86
CA TYR A 611 -28.46 0.13 4.09
C TYR A 611 -27.60 -0.21 2.87
N ILE A 612 -27.79 0.47 1.72
CA ILE A 612 -26.95 0.28 0.52
C ILE A 612 -25.45 0.46 0.81
N ASP A 613 -25.10 1.47 1.62
CA ASP A 613 -23.71 1.78 1.95
C ASP A 613 -23.17 1.01 3.17
N SER A 614 -24.02 0.24 3.85
CA SER A 614 -23.69 -0.40 5.14
C SER A 614 -24.17 -1.84 5.27
N ASP A 615 -24.47 -2.49 4.14
CA ASP A 615 -25.00 -3.84 4.05
C ASP A 615 -24.22 -4.86 4.91
N THR A 616 -24.94 -5.61 5.77
CA THR A 616 -24.29 -6.39 6.83
C THR A 616 -23.42 -7.56 6.34
N VAL A 617 -23.59 -8.04 5.11
CA VAL A 617 -22.79 -9.13 4.53
C VAL A 617 -21.91 -8.66 3.37
N PHE A 618 -21.79 -7.35 3.18
CA PHE A 618 -21.01 -6.75 2.11
C PHE A 618 -21.42 -7.26 0.71
N GLY A 619 -22.72 -7.49 0.50
CA GLY A 619 -23.24 -8.06 -0.74
C GLY A 619 -23.51 -7.03 -1.84
N VAL A 620 -23.47 -5.73 -1.51
CA VAL A 620 -23.75 -4.64 -2.46
C VAL A 620 -22.55 -4.41 -3.37
N LYS A 621 -22.80 -4.42 -4.69
CA LYS A 621 -21.81 -4.11 -5.73
C LYS A 621 -22.36 -3.00 -6.62
N GLU A 622 -21.53 -2.03 -6.99
CA GLU A 622 -21.94 -0.83 -7.74
C GLU A 622 -22.73 -1.15 -9.02
N GLY A 623 -22.26 -2.12 -9.81
CA GLY A 623 -22.94 -2.56 -11.04
C GLY A 623 -24.27 -3.32 -10.83
N LEU A 624 -24.66 -3.59 -9.57
CA LEU A 624 -25.91 -4.25 -9.19
C LEU A 624 -26.90 -3.29 -8.51
N ILE A 625 -26.53 -2.00 -8.35
CA ILE A 625 -27.44 -0.97 -7.83
C ILE A 625 -28.25 -0.41 -9.01
N VAL A 626 -29.55 -0.69 -9.02
CA VAL A 626 -30.45 -0.41 -10.16
C VAL A 626 -31.59 0.50 -9.73
N ASP A 627 -32.05 1.36 -10.63
CA ASP A 627 -33.21 2.21 -10.40
C ASP A 627 -34.50 1.41 -10.61
N PHE A 628 -35.30 1.30 -9.54
CA PHE A 628 -36.66 0.74 -9.58
C PHE A 628 -37.61 1.92 -9.79
N THR A 629 -37.71 2.34 -11.05
CA THR A 629 -38.27 3.63 -11.43
C THR A 629 -39.75 3.71 -11.08
N ARG A 630 -40.15 4.78 -10.40
CA ARG A 630 -41.55 5.07 -10.07
C ARG A 630 -42.38 5.35 -11.33
N GLN A 631 -43.55 4.74 -11.41
CA GLN A 631 -44.51 4.88 -12.51
C GLN A 631 -45.93 5.15 -11.98
N VAL A 632 -46.73 5.85 -12.78
CA VAL A 632 -48.17 6.08 -12.55
C VAL A 632 -48.87 5.96 -13.91
N GLY A 633 -50.07 5.36 -13.94
CA GLY A 633 -50.83 5.19 -15.18
C GLY A 633 -50.68 3.78 -15.78
N PRO A 634 -50.85 3.60 -17.10
CA PRO A 634 -51.03 2.29 -17.71
C PRO A 634 -49.79 1.40 -17.52
N THR A 635 -50.02 0.11 -17.23
CA THR A 635 -48.94 -0.87 -17.15
C THR A 635 -48.62 -1.46 -18.53
N PRO A 636 -47.43 -2.06 -18.71
CA PRO A 636 -47.00 -2.59 -20.01
C PRO A 636 -47.88 -3.70 -20.58
N ASP A 637 -48.57 -4.44 -19.72
CA ASP A 637 -49.46 -5.56 -20.07
C ASP A 637 -50.96 -5.19 -19.96
N GLY A 638 -51.29 -3.94 -19.66
CA GLY A 638 -52.67 -3.48 -19.49
C GLY A 638 -53.33 -3.88 -18.16
N ARG A 639 -52.57 -4.47 -17.22
CA ARG A 639 -53.01 -4.71 -15.84
C ARG A 639 -53.43 -3.40 -15.16
N ALA A 640 -54.62 -3.40 -14.58
CA ALA A 640 -55.05 -2.28 -13.74
C ALA A 640 -54.26 -2.30 -12.41
N VAL A 641 -53.58 -1.21 -12.11
CA VAL A 641 -52.91 -0.98 -10.82
C VAL A 641 -53.46 0.29 -10.21
N ASP A 642 -53.98 0.17 -8.99
CA ASP A 642 -54.45 1.32 -8.22
C ASP A 642 -53.25 2.05 -7.61
N GLY A 643 -52.96 3.26 -8.10
CA GLY A 643 -51.89 4.11 -7.59
C GLY A 643 -50.56 3.97 -8.34
N GLU A 644 -49.44 3.94 -7.60
CA GLU A 644 -48.10 3.86 -8.19
C GLU A 644 -47.59 2.42 -8.32
N TRP A 645 -46.77 2.20 -9.34
CA TRP A 645 -46.02 0.96 -9.53
C TRP A 645 -44.56 1.27 -9.87
N ARG A 646 -43.72 0.23 -9.91
CA ARG A 646 -42.27 0.33 -10.14
C ARG A 646 -41.88 -0.43 -11.40
N SER A 647 -40.95 0.10 -12.18
CA SER A 647 -40.37 -0.58 -13.34
C SER A 647 -38.91 -0.90 -13.08
N LEU A 648 -38.53 -2.15 -13.34
CA LEU A 648 -37.16 -2.62 -13.33
C LEU A 648 -36.77 -3.08 -14.74
N GLN A 649 -35.73 -2.48 -15.29
CA GLN A 649 -35.10 -2.90 -16.53
C GLN A 649 -33.63 -3.21 -16.29
N PHE A 650 -33.19 -4.40 -16.69
CA PHE A 650 -31.79 -4.79 -16.52
C PHE A 650 -31.35 -5.82 -17.57
N THR A 651 -30.06 -5.80 -17.91
CA THR A 651 -29.45 -6.78 -18.82
C THR A 651 -28.40 -7.60 -18.07
N PHE A 652 -28.68 -8.89 -17.88
CA PHE A 652 -27.71 -9.86 -17.39
C PHE A 652 -26.80 -10.33 -18.53
N ARG A 653 -25.49 -10.40 -18.27
CA ARG A 653 -24.48 -10.97 -19.16
C ARG A 653 -23.90 -12.22 -18.51
N ILE A 654 -24.07 -13.37 -19.16
CA ILE A 654 -23.55 -14.66 -18.68
C ILE A 654 -22.45 -15.19 -19.60
N ALA A 655 -21.40 -15.79 -19.03
CA ALA A 655 -20.32 -16.38 -19.81
C ALA A 655 -20.73 -17.72 -20.42
N ARG A 656 -20.22 -18.01 -21.62
CA ARG A 656 -20.25 -19.37 -22.17
C ARG A 656 -19.27 -20.26 -21.41
N LEU A 657 -19.61 -21.53 -21.23
CA LEU A 657 -18.64 -22.53 -20.79
C LEU A 657 -17.59 -22.65 -21.89
N ALA A 658 -16.33 -22.29 -21.59
CA ALA A 658 -15.23 -22.61 -22.51
C ALA A 658 -15.10 -24.14 -22.57
N ASP A 659 -14.81 -24.71 -23.75
CA ASP A 659 -14.51 -26.14 -23.90
C ASP A 659 -13.25 -26.49 -23.09
N GLY A 660 -13.44 -26.93 -21.84
CA GLY A 660 -12.37 -27.31 -20.89
C GLY A 660 -12.96 -27.85 -19.57
N PRO A 661 -12.30 -28.82 -18.91
CA PRO A 661 -12.98 -29.87 -18.15
C PRO A 661 -13.64 -29.38 -16.86
N ALA A 662 -14.76 -30.04 -16.53
CA ALA A 662 -15.39 -29.94 -15.22
C ALA A 662 -14.38 -30.33 -14.12
N HIS A 663 -14.18 -29.43 -13.16
CA HIS A 663 -13.47 -29.70 -11.92
C HIS A 663 -14.42 -30.27 -10.87
#